data_AF-A0A374BS83-F1
#
_entry.id   AF-A0A374BS83-F1
#
_cell.length_a   1.000
_cell.length_b   1.000
_cell.length_c   1.000
_cell.angle_alpha   90.00
_cell.angle_beta   90.00
_cell.angle_gamma   90.00
#
_symmetry.space_group_name_H-M   'P 1'
#
loop_
_entity.id
_entity.type
_entity.pdbx_description
1 polymer ?
#
loop_
_entity_poly.entity_id
_entity_poly.type
_entity_poly.pdbx_seq_one_letter_code
_entity_poly.pdbx_strand_id
1 'polypeptide(L)'
;MSMLTFAENSTVSNETELKSALENTEFAEIKLGGNIETTWELDVERTVTLDLNGYTLSCSSTDEDIIRVRSSGNLTVKDSGTNGKIDGQNKNCGFEVKGGTLTLESGSIVNCTDADGDGGAVDVSNTGVTETPVKYGKFVMNGGTIKDCKAGDDGAAVDIGMGCTFTMNDGTISNCRAEDDGGAVFVKQGGFFVMNSGTIENCSACNNGGAVNIYENGSFTMTGGTIKDCKVDLGGLGNAVYGKNNTAIVVISGGTIENCGVFPWPFDEFTVTFDSDGGSAVSEQKVLNTSAIEPNEPKRNGYDFAGWYLNDAKYTFDTKITGNITLKAHWTPAATLSSINMIDIENVKLDYQPGNAPQASAKRTGTNQDKYDILFECWEKQEKDDDDTMHMVGYWYSDESVYSDDDVRFNTFEKGGRYIYSVKLQAKDGYTFDRNLKNENVTLNGASLPSSAWVMVMDDGKTCLIQYGTELRPGQAVEEIRLDAIINFNAGDKPLFSTGVIDPIVDTDHQRWDANDGSGYGITSSDYWNERYNGKLITEFEADKSYTYGVYFKISDLGMEEGYRFDQNTKLYINGEEITLTPDQIDVDDSGETIWFSNVLTMTPSTVKVIDVVEINDVTISFKDGDKPVFTGKSPEGVKYAYNCEWWELDSKTGAISADFFSGAYENKITTFESGKTYHYGVYVKAVGFVESENTSYIFGPDTKLKINGEFVNYKRYENDTSDGSDGTLWVITDLTMTPKANDTSSDSSDTNSDSKDTSSNNSGTSTNSNSNTDSKTPAKNNAGSTNPNTGNNVSGILLTFVIAGSGLVVAGRKSRKNK
;
A
#
# COMPACT_ATOMS: atom_id res chain seq x y z
N MET A 1 9.06 -23.37 55.85
CA MET A 1 7.86 -23.00 56.65
C MET A 1 6.61 -23.42 55.86
N SER A 2 5.41 -22.90 56.10
CA SER A 2 4.40 -22.91 55.02
C SER A 2 4.86 -21.87 54.02
N MET A 3 5.14 -22.26 52.77
CA MET A 3 5.35 -21.28 51.71
C MET A 3 4.06 -20.49 51.50
N LEU A 4 4.18 -19.20 51.22
CA LEU A 4 3.07 -18.36 50.80
C LEU A 4 2.77 -18.67 49.32
N THR A 5 1.54 -19.11 49.03
CA THR A 5 1.07 -19.32 47.67
C THR A 5 0.64 -17.98 47.08
N PHE A 6 1.46 -17.39 46.23
CA PHE A 6 1.08 -16.21 45.45
C PHE A 6 0.50 -16.62 44.09
N ALA A 7 -0.28 -15.73 43.47
CA ALA A 7 -0.80 -15.95 42.13
C ALA A 7 0.24 -15.54 41.07
N GLU A 8 0.12 -16.11 39.87
CA GLU A 8 0.87 -15.69 38.69
C GLU A 8 0.63 -14.18 38.44
N ASN A 9 1.71 -13.41 38.23
CA ASN A 9 1.74 -11.94 38.17
C ASN A 9 1.44 -11.17 39.48
N SER A 10 1.52 -11.80 40.66
CA SER A 10 1.49 -11.08 41.94
C SER A 10 2.71 -10.17 42.15
N THR A 11 2.56 -9.11 42.95
CA THR A 11 3.67 -8.25 43.40
C THR A 11 3.98 -8.44 44.88
N VAL A 12 5.24 -8.33 45.27
CA VAL A 12 5.69 -8.40 46.68
C VAL A 12 5.84 -7.00 47.27
N SER A 13 5.33 -6.79 48.48
CA SER A 13 5.19 -5.45 49.10
C SER A 13 5.86 -5.32 50.47
N ASN A 14 6.54 -6.35 50.96
CA ASN A 14 7.35 -6.32 52.20
C ASN A 14 8.45 -7.39 52.20
N GLU A 15 9.37 -7.29 53.16
CA GLU A 15 10.52 -8.20 53.33
C GLU A 15 10.11 -9.68 53.42
N THR A 16 9.04 -10.01 54.14
CA THR A 16 8.61 -11.42 54.33
C THR A 16 8.13 -12.04 53.01
N GLU A 17 7.42 -11.26 52.20
CA GLU A 17 6.97 -11.68 50.87
C GLU A 17 8.14 -11.81 49.90
N LEU A 18 9.06 -10.84 49.89
CA LEU A 18 10.25 -10.86 49.04
C LEU A 18 11.16 -12.07 49.38
N LYS A 19 11.44 -12.33 50.67
CA LYS A 19 12.20 -13.51 51.10
C LYS A 19 11.49 -14.81 50.69
N SER A 20 10.17 -14.90 50.89
CA SER A 20 9.38 -16.07 50.48
C SER A 20 9.38 -16.32 48.96
N ALA A 21 9.39 -15.25 48.15
CA ALA A 21 9.43 -15.34 46.69
C ALA A 21 10.82 -15.70 46.16
N LEU A 22 11.89 -15.22 46.82
CA LEU A 22 13.27 -15.63 46.52
C LEU A 22 13.49 -17.12 46.84
N GLU A 23 12.94 -17.63 47.95
CA GLU A 23 12.96 -19.07 48.28
C GLU A 23 12.14 -19.94 47.32
N ASN A 24 10.99 -19.47 46.82
CA ASN A 24 10.13 -20.29 45.95
C ASN A 24 10.61 -20.32 44.49
N THR A 25 11.02 -21.50 44.03
CA THR A 25 11.49 -21.77 42.65
C THR A 25 10.44 -21.60 41.55
N GLU A 26 9.15 -21.47 41.88
CA GLU A 26 8.07 -21.24 40.89
C GLU A 26 8.13 -19.82 40.28
N PHE A 27 8.69 -18.83 40.98
CA PHE A 27 8.77 -17.46 40.47
C PHE A 27 10.04 -17.24 39.64
N ALA A 28 9.94 -17.38 38.32
CA ALA A 28 10.98 -16.94 37.40
C ALA A 28 11.26 -15.43 37.52
N GLU A 29 10.23 -14.63 37.83
CA GLU A 29 10.31 -13.19 38.04
C GLU A 29 9.55 -12.77 39.30
N ILE A 30 10.13 -11.84 40.07
CA ILE A 30 9.59 -11.25 41.29
C ILE A 30 9.47 -9.74 41.06
N LYS A 31 8.26 -9.18 41.20
CA LYS A 31 7.96 -7.79 40.90
C LYS A 31 7.60 -7.02 42.18
N LEU A 32 8.24 -5.87 42.42
CA LEU A 32 7.94 -5.03 43.59
C LEU A 32 6.58 -4.34 43.46
N GLY A 33 5.78 -4.36 44.54
CA GLY A 33 4.49 -3.68 44.67
C GLY A 33 4.57 -2.36 45.47
N GLY A 34 5.71 -2.10 46.10
CA GLY A 34 6.00 -0.92 46.91
C GLY A 34 7.49 -0.85 47.27
N ASN A 35 7.89 0.23 47.93
CA ASN A 35 9.24 0.32 48.50
C ASN A 35 9.40 -0.71 49.64
N ILE A 36 10.50 -1.45 49.64
CA ILE A 36 10.83 -2.45 50.67
C ILE A 36 12.13 -2.05 51.35
N GLU A 37 12.10 -2.00 52.68
CA GLU A 37 13.30 -1.92 53.51
C GLU A 37 13.43 -3.24 54.27
N THR A 38 14.56 -3.94 54.12
CA THR A 38 14.83 -5.21 54.81
C THR A 38 15.49 -4.97 56.16
N THR A 39 15.45 -5.98 57.04
CA THR A 39 16.17 -6.00 58.32
C THR A 39 17.51 -6.73 58.26
N TRP A 40 17.75 -7.46 57.16
CA TRP A 40 19.01 -8.16 56.88
C TRP A 40 19.19 -8.30 55.36
N GLU A 41 20.40 -8.69 54.95
CA GLU A 41 20.72 -9.21 53.62
C GLU A 41 19.69 -10.21 53.07
N LEU A 42 19.57 -10.23 51.74
CA LEU A 42 18.78 -11.19 50.97
C LEU A 42 19.67 -12.19 50.23
N ASP A 43 19.63 -13.47 50.62
CA ASP A 43 20.31 -14.54 49.90
C ASP A 43 19.58 -14.94 48.61
N VAL A 44 20.34 -15.11 47.52
CA VAL A 44 19.84 -15.59 46.23
C VAL A 44 20.65 -16.80 45.77
N GLU A 45 20.03 -17.98 45.85
CA GLU A 45 20.67 -19.29 45.56
C GLU A 45 20.17 -19.95 44.26
N ARG A 46 19.37 -19.25 43.45
CA ARG A 46 18.76 -19.75 42.21
C ARG A 46 18.78 -18.72 41.07
N THR A 47 18.39 -19.14 39.87
CA THR A 47 18.04 -18.21 38.79
C THR A 47 16.74 -17.48 39.10
N VAL A 48 16.72 -16.14 39.02
CA VAL A 48 15.54 -15.30 39.23
C VAL A 48 15.72 -13.89 38.64
N THR A 49 14.63 -13.28 38.14
CA THR A 49 14.58 -11.85 37.84
C THR A 49 13.93 -11.07 38.98
N LEU A 50 14.56 -10.00 39.46
CA LEU A 50 13.97 -8.99 40.33
C LEU A 50 13.61 -7.75 39.50
N ASP A 51 12.30 -7.48 39.38
CA ASP A 51 11.77 -6.27 38.75
C ASP A 51 11.43 -5.22 39.81
N LEU A 52 12.23 -4.16 39.85
CA LEU A 52 12.12 -3.04 40.76
C LEU A 52 10.83 -2.23 40.55
N ASN A 53 10.24 -2.27 39.35
CA ASN A 53 8.91 -1.71 39.05
C ASN A 53 8.68 -0.26 39.54
N GLY A 54 9.70 0.60 39.48
CA GLY A 54 9.69 1.98 39.95
C GLY A 54 9.88 2.17 41.46
N TYR A 55 10.16 1.11 42.21
CA TYR A 55 10.29 1.12 43.67
C TYR A 55 11.73 0.96 44.17
N THR A 56 11.92 1.31 45.44
CA THR A 56 13.19 1.20 46.17
C THR A 56 13.27 -0.10 46.94
N LEU A 57 14.39 -0.81 46.83
CA LEU A 57 14.81 -1.83 47.79
C LEU A 57 16.05 -1.32 48.55
N SER A 58 16.02 -1.42 49.87
CA SER A 58 17.13 -1.00 50.76
C SER A 58 17.22 -1.89 52.01
N CYS A 59 18.31 -1.78 52.78
CA CYS A 59 18.44 -2.44 54.07
C CYS A 59 18.51 -1.43 55.23
N SER A 60 17.81 -1.72 56.34
CA SER A 60 17.77 -0.90 57.56
C SER A 60 19.00 -1.10 58.47
N SER A 61 19.67 -2.26 58.39
CA SER A 61 20.97 -2.51 59.03
C SER A 61 22.08 -1.62 58.45
N THR A 62 23.29 -1.71 59.01
CA THR A 62 24.49 -0.94 58.66
C THR A 62 25.64 -1.90 58.45
N ASP A 63 26.52 -1.64 57.48
CA ASP A 63 27.69 -2.49 57.19
C ASP A 63 27.29 -3.90 56.70
N GLU A 64 26.20 -3.98 55.94
CA GLU A 64 25.64 -5.23 55.37
C GLU A 64 25.41 -5.08 53.85
N ASP A 65 25.43 -6.20 53.13
CA ASP A 65 24.93 -6.29 51.76
C ASP A 65 23.39 -6.18 51.73
N ILE A 66 22.80 -5.51 50.73
CA ILE A 66 21.34 -5.59 50.52
C ILE A 66 20.96 -6.97 49.95
N ILE A 67 21.74 -7.48 48.99
CA ILE A 67 21.53 -8.79 48.35
C ILE A 67 22.87 -9.55 48.23
N ARG A 68 22.89 -10.83 48.59
CA ARG A 68 24.01 -11.73 48.31
C ARG A 68 23.61 -12.79 47.29
N VAL A 69 24.29 -12.80 46.14
CA VAL A 69 24.13 -13.84 45.11
C VAL A 69 25.12 -14.96 45.38
N ARG A 70 24.64 -16.08 45.94
CA ARG A 70 25.44 -17.26 46.28
C ARG A 70 25.89 -18.02 45.03
N SER A 71 26.71 -19.04 45.22
CA SER A 71 27.40 -19.78 44.14
C SER A 71 26.52 -20.70 43.27
N SER A 72 25.20 -20.67 43.47
CA SER A 72 24.18 -21.25 42.58
C SER A 72 23.15 -20.21 42.10
N GLY A 73 23.27 -18.96 42.55
CA GLY A 73 22.42 -17.84 42.19
C GLY A 73 22.76 -17.25 40.83
N ASN A 74 21.72 -16.89 40.08
CA ASN A 74 21.80 -16.09 38.87
C ASN A 74 20.68 -15.04 38.90
N LEU A 75 21.01 -13.87 39.44
CA LEU A 75 20.08 -12.78 39.65
C LEU A 75 20.12 -11.81 38.47
N THR A 76 18.99 -11.62 37.80
CA THR A 76 18.78 -10.49 36.89
C THR A 76 18.04 -9.38 37.63
N VAL A 77 18.51 -8.14 37.56
CA VAL A 77 17.85 -6.95 38.10
C VAL A 77 17.42 -6.06 36.94
N LYS A 78 16.14 -5.67 36.95
CA LYS A 78 15.56 -4.72 36.00
C LYS A 78 14.63 -3.74 36.69
N ASP A 79 14.31 -2.65 36.02
CA ASP A 79 13.19 -1.77 36.32
C ASP A 79 12.28 -1.69 35.08
N SER A 80 11.04 -2.18 35.20
CA SER A 80 9.98 -1.94 34.21
C SER A 80 9.10 -0.71 34.51
N GLY A 81 9.33 -0.05 35.64
CA GLY A 81 8.68 1.20 36.03
C GLY A 81 9.56 2.41 35.68
N THR A 82 9.70 3.32 36.65
CA THR A 82 10.60 4.48 36.52
C THR A 82 11.25 4.82 37.85
N ASN A 83 12.58 4.99 37.86
CA ASN A 83 13.37 5.27 39.07
C ASN A 83 13.40 4.12 40.10
N GLY A 84 13.16 2.88 39.66
CA GLY A 84 13.41 1.70 40.47
C GLY A 84 14.88 1.62 40.86
N LYS A 85 15.15 1.34 42.13
CA LYS A 85 16.52 1.40 42.67
C LYS A 85 16.82 0.42 43.81
N ILE A 86 18.07 -0.01 43.85
CA ILE A 86 18.75 -0.52 45.05
C ILE A 86 19.40 0.69 45.72
N ASP A 87 19.08 0.97 46.98
CA ASP A 87 19.57 2.15 47.71
C ASP A 87 20.33 1.76 48.99
N GLY A 88 21.65 1.91 48.98
CA GLY A 88 22.52 1.61 50.13
C GLY A 88 22.53 2.68 51.22
N GLN A 89 21.74 3.75 51.08
CA GLN A 89 21.50 4.78 52.10
C GLN A 89 22.78 5.45 52.68
N ASN A 90 23.91 5.39 51.98
CA ASN A 90 25.28 5.78 52.38
C ASN A 90 25.90 4.94 53.53
N LYS A 91 25.49 3.68 53.70
CA LYS A 91 25.92 2.84 54.85
C LYS A 91 25.97 1.31 54.60
N ASN A 92 25.61 0.84 53.40
CA ASN A 92 25.48 -0.57 53.04
C ASN A 92 25.98 -0.79 51.61
N CYS A 93 26.54 -1.97 51.34
CA CYS A 93 26.86 -2.43 49.99
C CYS A 93 25.56 -2.74 49.21
N GLY A 94 25.59 -2.60 47.89
CA GLY A 94 24.48 -3.02 47.04
C GLY A 94 24.37 -4.54 46.93
N PHE A 95 25.48 -5.21 46.58
CA PHE A 95 25.52 -6.63 46.29
C PHE A 95 26.86 -7.30 46.63
N GLU A 96 26.84 -8.49 47.23
CA GLU A 96 27.95 -9.46 47.12
C GLU A 96 27.60 -10.56 46.11
N VAL A 97 28.41 -10.75 45.07
CA VAL A 97 28.25 -11.77 44.03
C VAL A 97 29.21 -12.94 44.30
N LYS A 98 29.00 -13.65 45.42
CA LYS A 98 29.86 -14.70 45.98
C LYS A 98 29.86 -16.00 45.16
N GLY A 99 30.57 -15.99 44.03
CA GLY A 99 30.66 -17.12 43.10
C GLY A 99 29.42 -17.36 42.22
N GLY A 100 28.41 -16.49 42.32
CA GLY A 100 27.18 -16.52 41.52
C GLY A 100 27.26 -15.63 40.27
N THR A 101 26.10 -15.29 39.70
CA THR A 101 26.00 -14.29 38.62
C THR A 101 24.97 -13.21 38.94
N LEU A 102 25.36 -11.95 38.79
CA LEU A 102 24.49 -10.78 38.80
C LEU A 102 24.42 -10.20 37.38
N THR A 103 23.22 -9.86 36.91
CA THR A 103 22.99 -9.15 35.64
C THR A 103 22.12 -7.92 35.90
N LEU A 104 22.59 -6.73 35.55
CA LEU A 104 21.82 -5.48 35.63
C LEU A 104 21.38 -5.06 34.22
N GLU A 105 20.08 -5.14 33.96
CA GLU A 105 19.46 -4.73 32.68
C GLU A 105 18.98 -3.28 32.71
N SER A 106 18.29 -2.88 33.79
CA SER A 106 17.77 -1.52 33.98
C SER A 106 17.48 -1.22 35.45
N GLY A 107 17.11 0.03 35.74
CA GLY A 107 17.02 0.55 37.11
C GLY A 107 18.35 1.17 37.56
N SER A 108 18.54 1.33 38.86
CA SER A 108 19.77 1.93 39.39
C SER A 108 20.24 1.35 40.73
N ILE A 109 21.54 1.42 40.98
CA ILE A 109 22.19 1.08 42.25
C ILE A 109 22.80 2.39 42.76
N VAL A 110 22.34 2.88 43.93
CA VAL A 110 22.60 4.27 44.35
C VAL A 110 22.97 4.38 45.82
N ASN A 111 23.80 5.37 46.14
CA ASN A 111 24.20 5.71 47.51
C ASN A 111 24.83 4.53 48.28
N CYS A 112 25.35 3.49 47.61
CA CYS A 112 25.92 2.35 48.31
C CYS A 112 27.31 2.69 48.87
N THR A 113 27.62 2.16 50.05
CA THR A 113 28.86 2.45 50.77
C THR A 113 29.28 1.19 51.52
N ASP A 114 30.44 0.64 51.18
CA ASP A 114 31.29 -0.05 52.15
C ASP A 114 32.15 1.02 52.84
N ALA A 115 32.26 0.96 54.17
CA ALA A 115 32.98 1.93 54.99
C ALA A 115 34.35 1.44 55.49
N ASP A 116 34.55 0.12 55.61
CA ASP A 116 35.77 -0.52 56.12
C ASP A 116 36.38 -1.52 55.10
N GLY A 117 35.82 -1.61 53.89
CA GLY A 117 36.25 -2.48 52.79
C GLY A 117 35.99 -1.93 51.38
N ASP A 118 35.72 -2.85 50.45
CA ASP A 118 35.82 -2.68 49.00
C ASP A 118 34.46 -2.69 48.28
N GLY A 119 34.43 -2.30 47.00
CA GLY A 119 33.37 -2.75 46.10
C GLY A 119 32.01 -2.12 46.34
N GLY A 120 31.96 -0.90 46.86
CA GLY A 120 30.81 -0.30 47.55
C GLY A 120 29.40 -0.37 46.92
N ALA A 121 29.25 -0.67 45.62
CA ALA A 121 27.94 -1.00 45.02
C ALA A 121 27.80 -2.48 44.62
N VAL A 122 28.89 -3.16 44.25
CA VAL A 122 28.97 -4.60 43.92
C VAL A 122 30.38 -5.14 44.27
N ASP A 123 30.50 -6.00 45.28
CA ASP A 123 31.66 -6.90 45.44
C ASP A 123 31.44 -8.16 44.59
N VAL A 124 32.36 -8.47 43.69
CA VAL A 124 32.33 -9.69 42.88
C VAL A 124 33.37 -10.69 43.39
N SER A 125 33.06 -11.37 44.49
CA SER A 125 33.97 -12.30 45.16
C SER A 125 33.91 -13.75 44.62
N ASN A 126 34.89 -14.58 45.00
CA ASN A 126 34.87 -16.03 44.75
C ASN A 126 34.48 -16.80 46.03
N THR A 127 34.09 -18.07 45.90
CA THR A 127 33.60 -18.90 47.03
C THR A 127 34.64 -19.22 48.11
N GLY A 128 35.89 -18.76 47.93
CA GLY A 128 37.03 -19.18 48.72
C GLY A 128 37.31 -20.69 48.60
N VAL A 129 38.28 -21.16 49.37
CA VAL A 129 38.65 -22.59 49.48
C VAL A 129 37.62 -23.43 50.24
N THR A 130 36.53 -22.81 50.70
CA THR A 130 35.40 -23.46 51.40
C THR A 130 34.46 -24.22 50.48
N GLU A 131 34.42 -23.90 49.18
CA GLU A 131 33.76 -24.71 48.16
C GLU A 131 34.83 -25.32 47.21
N THR A 132 34.56 -26.50 46.66
CA THR A 132 35.48 -27.19 45.74
C THR A 132 34.70 -27.88 44.63
N PRO A 133 34.90 -27.54 43.34
CA PRO A 133 35.80 -26.50 42.85
C PRO A 133 35.40 -25.08 43.32
N VAL A 134 36.39 -24.18 43.41
CA VAL A 134 36.14 -22.76 43.65
C VAL A 134 35.33 -22.20 42.48
N LYS A 135 34.25 -21.47 42.78
CA LYS A 135 33.47 -20.72 41.78
C LYS A 135 33.76 -19.23 41.90
N TYR A 136 33.74 -18.55 40.77
CA TYR A 136 34.14 -17.15 40.64
C TYR A 136 32.91 -16.30 40.31
N GLY A 137 32.74 -15.18 41.02
CA GLY A 137 31.62 -14.27 40.81
C GLY A 137 31.65 -13.66 39.41
N LYS A 138 30.46 -13.41 38.86
CA LYS A 138 30.30 -12.71 37.59
C LYS A 138 29.26 -11.59 37.72
N PHE A 139 29.66 -10.36 37.41
CA PHE A 139 28.74 -9.25 37.19
C PHE A 139 28.63 -8.93 35.69
N VAL A 140 27.41 -8.69 35.21
CA VAL A 140 27.12 -8.21 33.86
C VAL A 140 26.24 -6.96 33.98
N MET A 141 26.59 -5.89 33.27
CA MET A 141 25.80 -4.67 33.19
C MET A 141 25.40 -4.44 31.73
N ASN A 142 24.17 -4.80 31.40
CA ASN A 142 23.55 -4.60 30.08
C ASN A 142 22.82 -3.26 29.97
N GLY A 143 22.69 -2.53 31.08
CA GLY A 143 22.11 -1.19 31.13
C GLY A 143 22.02 -0.66 32.57
N GLY A 144 21.10 0.28 32.80
CA GLY A 144 20.88 0.89 34.10
C GLY A 144 21.98 1.86 34.54
N THR A 145 22.04 2.19 35.83
CA THR A 145 23.00 3.16 36.38
C THR A 145 23.51 2.76 37.76
N ILE A 146 24.82 2.71 37.96
CA ILE A 146 25.44 2.70 39.30
C ILE A 146 25.92 4.12 39.60
N LYS A 147 25.55 4.71 40.74
CA LYS A 147 26.00 6.08 41.03
C LYS A 147 26.02 6.51 42.48
N ASP A 148 26.83 7.53 42.74
CA ASP A 148 26.96 8.22 44.03
C ASP A 148 27.48 7.27 45.17
N CYS A 149 28.12 6.16 44.79
CA CYS A 149 28.60 5.09 45.67
C CYS A 149 30.05 5.29 46.15
N LYS A 150 30.45 4.62 47.24
CA LYS A 150 31.74 4.83 47.95
C LYS A 150 32.34 3.52 48.47
N ALA A 151 33.67 3.45 48.56
CA ALA A 151 34.39 2.39 49.25
C ALA A 151 35.39 3.00 50.24
N GLY A 152 35.63 2.32 51.36
CA GLY A 152 36.59 2.69 52.40
C GLY A 152 38.04 2.34 52.04
N ASP A 153 38.23 1.37 51.16
CA ASP A 153 39.51 1.02 50.53
C ASP A 153 39.34 1.15 48.99
N ASP A 154 39.10 0.05 48.25
CA ASP A 154 39.13 0.01 46.79
C ASP A 154 37.75 -0.11 46.08
N GLY A 155 37.65 0.34 44.82
CA GLY A 155 36.61 -0.14 43.89
C GLY A 155 35.18 0.38 44.12
N ALA A 156 34.99 1.68 44.34
CA ALA A 156 33.75 2.27 44.86
C ALA A 156 32.43 2.06 44.08
N ALA A 157 32.45 1.55 42.85
CA ALA A 157 31.27 1.02 42.16
C ALA A 157 31.29 -0.50 42.05
N VAL A 158 32.44 -1.08 41.68
CA VAL A 158 32.63 -2.54 41.56
C VAL A 158 34.03 -2.93 42.03
N ASP A 159 34.13 -3.88 42.94
CA ASP A 159 35.36 -4.66 43.13
C ASP A 159 35.24 -6.00 42.39
N ILE A 160 36.34 -6.43 41.78
CA ILE A 160 36.43 -7.71 41.08
C ILE A 160 37.48 -8.56 41.79
N GLY A 161 36.99 -9.47 42.62
CA GLY A 161 37.79 -10.46 43.34
C GLY A 161 38.65 -11.35 42.42
N MET A 162 39.60 -12.06 43.05
CA MET A 162 40.56 -12.90 42.32
C MET A 162 39.86 -13.96 41.45
N GLY A 163 40.11 -13.92 40.14
CA GLY A 163 39.51 -14.82 39.15
C GLY A 163 38.07 -14.46 38.71
N CYS A 164 37.47 -13.43 39.30
CA CYS A 164 36.10 -13.01 39.02
C CYS A 164 35.99 -12.15 37.75
N THR A 165 34.78 -11.86 37.27
CA THR A 165 34.56 -11.12 36.02
C THR A 165 33.48 -10.05 36.14
N PHE A 166 33.76 -8.85 35.65
CA PHE A 166 32.76 -7.84 35.31
C PHE A 166 32.69 -7.64 33.80
N THR A 167 31.50 -7.57 33.23
CA THR A 167 31.26 -7.24 31.81
C THR A 167 30.25 -6.11 31.69
N MET A 168 30.69 -4.93 31.27
CA MET A 168 29.84 -3.76 30.99
C MET A 168 29.53 -3.70 29.50
N ASN A 169 28.31 -4.08 29.12
CA ASN A 169 27.82 -4.08 27.75
C ASN A 169 27.10 -2.78 27.38
N ASP A 170 26.48 -2.10 28.36
CA ASP A 170 25.98 -0.71 28.24
C ASP A 170 25.77 -0.12 29.66
N GLY A 171 25.16 1.06 29.75
CA GLY A 171 24.75 1.71 31.00
C GLY A 171 25.71 2.80 31.47
N THR A 172 25.59 3.21 32.74
CA THR A 172 26.42 4.30 33.29
C THR A 172 26.89 4.03 34.71
N ILE A 173 28.17 4.24 34.98
CA ILE A 173 28.73 4.33 36.33
C ILE A 173 29.13 5.79 36.57
N SER A 174 28.64 6.46 37.61
CA SER A 174 28.92 7.88 37.82
C SER A 174 29.05 8.37 39.27
N ASN A 175 29.88 9.39 39.47
CA ASN A 175 30.12 10.06 40.77
C ASN A 175 30.66 9.16 41.89
N CYS A 176 31.11 7.93 41.59
CA CYS A 176 31.64 7.03 42.63
C CYS A 176 33.01 7.49 43.15
N ARG A 177 33.32 7.19 44.42
CA ARG A 177 34.61 7.58 45.02
C ARG A 177 35.18 6.56 46.00
N ALA A 178 36.39 6.08 45.71
CA ALA A 178 37.19 5.20 46.57
C ALA A 178 38.20 6.01 47.41
N GLU A 179 38.54 5.53 48.61
CA GLU A 179 39.48 6.21 49.53
C GLU A 179 40.94 5.68 49.41
N ASP A 180 41.21 4.58 48.69
CA ASP A 180 42.53 4.24 48.13
C ASP A 180 42.49 4.22 46.59
N ASP A 181 42.30 3.06 45.95
CA ASP A 181 42.47 2.83 44.51
C ASP A 181 41.15 2.49 43.77
N GLY A 182 41.05 2.77 42.47
CA GLY A 182 39.95 2.29 41.62
C GLY A 182 38.61 3.02 41.83
N GLY A 183 38.54 4.29 41.40
CA GLY A 183 37.44 5.20 41.72
C GLY A 183 36.05 4.81 41.18
N ALA A 184 35.99 3.91 40.20
CA ALA A 184 34.78 3.18 39.83
C ALA A 184 34.99 1.67 39.98
N VAL A 185 36.03 1.12 39.35
CA VAL A 185 36.28 -0.33 39.28
C VAL A 185 37.68 -0.65 39.79
N PHE A 186 37.78 -1.62 40.69
CA PHE A 186 39.05 -2.25 41.06
C PHE A 186 39.10 -3.69 40.56
N VAL A 187 40.28 -4.14 40.10
CA VAL A 187 40.46 -5.46 39.50
C VAL A 187 41.58 -6.21 40.23
N LYS A 188 41.24 -7.14 41.12
CA LYS A 188 42.20 -7.95 41.90
C LYS A 188 42.93 -8.96 41.00
N GLN A 189 43.97 -9.59 41.55
CA GLN A 189 44.84 -10.53 40.83
C GLN A 189 44.05 -11.57 40.02
N GLY A 190 44.22 -11.53 38.70
CA GLY A 190 43.57 -12.46 37.77
C GLY A 190 42.06 -12.28 37.61
N GLY A 191 41.48 -11.19 38.15
CA GLY A 191 40.13 -10.74 37.80
C GLY A 191 40.10 -10.09 36.42
N PHE A 192 38.91 -10.02 35.82
CA PHE A 192 38.70 -9.53 34.45
C PHE A 192 37.61 -8.46 34.42
N PHE A 193 37.93 -7.25 33.96
CA PHE A 193 36.94 -6.24 33.56
C PHE A 193 36.91 -6.12 32.03
N VAL A 194 35.72 -6.26 31.44
CA VAL A 194 35.48 -6.04 30.01
C VAL A 194 34.44 -4.94 29.83
N MET A 195 34.79 -3.87 29.13
CA MET A 195 33.92 -2.74 28.79
C MET A 195 33.68 -2.71 27.28
N ASN A 196 32.48 -3.10 26.85
CA ASN A 196 32.08 -3.15 25.45
C ASN A 196 31.29 -1.91 25.01
N SER A 197 30.55 -1.27 25.92
CA SER A 197 29.93 0.04 25.71
C SER A 197 29.66 0.72 27.07
N GLY A 198 28.76 1.70 27.08
CA GLY A 198 28.36 2.45 28.28
C GLY A 198 29.35 3.56 28.64
N THR A 199 29.13 4.19 29.79
CA THR A 199 29.89 5.35 30.27
C THR A 199 30.38 5.16 31.71
N ILE A 200 31.63 5.52 31.99
CA ILE A 200 32.13 5.76 33.35
C ILE A 200 32.47 7.26 33.45
N GLU A 201 31.82 8.01 34.34
CA GLU A 201 31.97 9.47 34.41
C GLU A 201 32.07 10.06 35.82
N ASN A 202 32.90 11.09 36.00
CA ASN A 202 33.05 11.85 37.25
C ASN A 202 33.52 11.01 38.48
N CYS A 203 34.02 9.79 38.26
CA CYS A 203 34.51 8.92 39.32
C CYS A 203 35.89 9.36 39.84
N SER A 204 36.24 8.97 41.07
CA SER A 204 37.54 9.32 41.63
C SER A 204 38.12 8.36 42.66
N ALA A 205 39.45 8.26 42.67
CA ALA A 205 40.22 7.55 43.67
C ALA A 205 41.06 8.55 44.47
N CYS A 206 41.45 8.23 45.70
CA CYS A 206 42.46 9.02 46.41
C CYS A 206 43.86 8.83 45.80
N ASN A 207 44.24 7.58 45.53
CA ASN A 207 45.61 7.21 45.20
C ASN A 207 45.82 6.95 43.71
N ASN A 208 45.21 5.92 43.09
CA ASN A 208 45.44 5.61 41.67
C ASN A 208 44.22 4.98 40.98
N GLY A 209 44.10 5.19 39.67
CA GLY A 209 43.03 4.60 38.85
C GLY A 209 41.69 5.30 39.08
N GLY A 210 41.58 6.57 38.69
CA GLY A 210 40.40 7.41 38.97
C GLY A 210 39.08 6.86 38.39
N ALA A 211 39.13 6.02 37.36
CA ALA A 211 38.03 5.15 36.95
C ALA A 211 38.34 3.67 37.24
N VAL A 212 39.46 3.15 36.70
CA VAL A 212 39.81 1.73 36.76
C VAL A 212 41.21 1.54 37.35
N ASN A 213 41.36 0.65 38.33
CA ASN A 213 42.65 0.20 38.85
C ASN A 213 42.80 -1.31 38.70
N ILE A 214 44.01 -1.76 38.33
CA ILE A 214 44.31 -3.14 37.96
C ILE A 214 45.50 -3.62 38.80
N TYR A 215 45.21 -4.53 39.74
CA TYR A 215 46.14 -5.05 40.73
C TYR A 215 46.84 -6.33 40.24
N GLU A 216 48.18 -6.35 40.32
CA GLU A 216 49.02 -7.45 39.80
C GLU A 216 48.57 -7.85 38.39
N ASN A 217 48.40 -9.14 38.09
CA ASN A 217 47.97 -9.64 36.78
C ASN A 217 46.44 -9.64 36.58
N GLY A 218 45.71 -8.69 37.17
CA GLY A 218 44.35 -8.37 36.74
C GLY A 218 44.31 -7.89 35.28
N SER A 219 43.13 -7.91 34.66
CA SER A 219 42.94 -7.59 33.24
C SER A 219 41.81 -6.58 33.01
N PHE A 220 42.08 -5.54 32.21
CA PHE A 220 41.06 -4.63 31.67
C PHE A 220 41.05 -4.65 30.15
N THR A 221 39.88 -4.87 29.55
CA THR A 221 39.66 -4.84 28.11
C THR A 221 38.55 -3.85 27.77
N MET A 222 38.87 -2.78 27.04
CA MET A 222 37.93 -1.79 26.54
C MET A 222 37.78 -1.93 25.02
N THR A 223 36.60 -2.34 24.54
CA THR A 223 36.29 -2.46 23.10
C THR A 223 35.37 -1.34 22.60
N GLY A 224 34.73 -0.62 23.52
CA GLY A 224 33.83 0.51 23.24
C GLY A 224 33.51 1.33 24.49
N GLY A 225 32.52 2.21 24.38
CA GLY A 225 32.08 3.08 25.48
C GLY A 225 33.00 4.29 25.73
N THR A 226 32.79 4.96 26.87
CA THR A 226 33.47 6.21 27.22
C THR A 226 33.88 6.23 28.69
N ILE A 227 35.13 6.60 28.99
CA ILE A 227 35.59 6.95 30.34
C ILE A 227 35.93 8.44 30.35
N LYS A 228 35.28 9.25 31.18
CA LYS A 228 35.48 10.70 31.15
C LYS A 228 35.41 11.41 32.49
N ASP A 229 36.07 12.57 32.58
CA ASP A 229 36.01 13.47 33.74
C ASP A 229 36.46 12.82 35.08
N CYS A 230 37.12 11.65 35.00
CA CYS A 230 37.61 10.90 36.16
C CYS A 230 38.99 11.40 36.62
N LYS A 231 39.27 11.26 37.93
CA LYS A 231 40.42 11.92 38.58
C LYS A 231 41.00 11.13 39.75
N VAL A 232 42.26 11.42 40.07
CA VAL A 232 42.89 11.07 41.35
C VAL A 232 42.94 12.32 42.26
N ASP A 233 42.50 12.21 43.50
CA ASP A 233 42.37 13.34 44.44
C ASP A 233 43.68 13.72 45.16
N LEU A 234 44.53 12.75 45.54
CA LEU A 234 45.76 13.01 46.31
C LEU A 234 47.04 13.06 45.46
N GLY A 235 46.91 13.02 44.13
CA GLY A 235 48.01 13.26 43.18
C GLY A 235 48.88 12.04 42.84
N GLY A 236 48.38 10.82 43.05
CA GLY A 236 48.93 9.62 42.41
C GLY A 236 48.53 9.51 40.93
N LEU A 237 48.42 8.29 40.41
CA LEU A 237 48.58 8.04 38.97
C LEU A 237 47.37 7.39 38.27
N GLY A 238 47.25 7.63 36.96
CA GLY A 238 46.20 7.05 36.11
C GLY A 238 44.81 7.59 36.43
N ASN A 239 44.53 8.82 36.00
CA ASN A 239 43.22 9.47 36.26
C ASN A 239 42.03 8.73 35.63
N ALA A 240 42.25 7.99 34.54
CA ALA A 240 41.28 7.05 33.99
C ALA A 240 41.65 5.62 34.40
N VAL A 241 42.78 5.10 33.92
CA VAL A 241 43.17 3.68 34.04
C VAL A 241 44.55 3.57 34.69
N TYR A 242 44.69 2.69 35.67
CA TYR A 242 45.95 2.41 36.35
C TYR A 242 46.26 0.91 36.37
N GLY A 243 47.51 0.55 36.09
CA GLY A 243 48.05 -0.80 36.27
C GLY A 243 49.15 -0.78 37.31
N LYS A 244 48.99 -1.53 38.41
CA LYS A 244 49.80 -1.37 39.63
C LYS A 244 51.26 -1.80 39.47
N ASN A 245 51.55 -2.69 38.53
CA ASN A 245 52.92 -3.06 38.16
C ASN A 245 53.01 -3.62 36.71
N ASN A 246 54.19 -4.12 36.33
CA ASN A 246 54.46 -4.68 35.00
C ASN A 246 53.88 -6.09 34.75
N THR A 247 52.91 -6.55 35.54
CA THR A 247 52.10 -7.76 35.26
C THR A 247 50.66 -7.43 34.87
N ALA A 248 50.18 -6.21 35.14
CA ALA A 248 48.83 -5.76 34.79
C ALA A 248 48.59 -5.82 33.28
N ILE A 249 47.41 -6.32 32.90
CA ILE A 249 47.00 -6.54 31.52
C ILE A 249 45.99 -5.46 31.11
N VAL A 250 46.26 -4.79 29.99
CA VAL A 250 45.33 -3.81 29.40
C VAL A 250 45.21 -4.05 27.90
N VAL A 251 44.00 -3.99 27.38
CA VAL A 251 43.71 -3.80 25.95
C VAL A 251 42.68 -2.70 25.78
N ILE A 252 42.98 -1.66 25.02
CA ILE A 252 42.00 -0.66 24.57
C ILE A 252 41.95 -0.76 23.05
N SER A 253 40.87 -1.30 22.50
CA SER A 253 40.64 -1.53 21.07
C SER A 253 39.51 -0.69 20.47
N GLY A 254 38.80 0.06 21.31
CA GLY A 254 37.79 1.04 20.90
C GLY A 254 37.28 1.85 22.09
N GLY A 255 36.32 2.73 21.83
CA GLY A 255 35.79 3.69 22.81
C GLY A 255 36.63 4.97 22.93
N THR A 256 36.29 5.82 23.90
CA THR A 256 36.98 7.11 24.15
C THR A 256 37.38 7.29 25.61
N ILE A 257 38.49 7.99 25.84
CA ILE A 257 38.91 8.45 27.16
C ILE A 257 39.11 9.96 27.11
N GLU A 258 38.31 10.70 27.87
CA GLU A 258 38.10 12.15 27.69
C GLU A 258 38.27 12.93 29.01
N ASN A 259 38.82 14.14 28.96
CA ASN A 259 38.95 15.07 30.09
C ASN A 259 39.71 14.61 31.35
N CYS A 260 40.13 13.33 31.48
CA CYS A 260 40.89 12.78 32.60
C CYS A 260 42.33 13.34 32.77
N GLY A 261 42.60 14.56 32.29
CA GLY A 261 43.87 15.25 32.47
C GLY A 261 45.04 14.70 31.64
N VAL A 262 46.26 15.02 32.09
CA VAL A 262 47.51 14.84 31.31
C VAL A 262 48.00 13.39 31.28
N PHE A 263 47.75 12.63 32.35
CA PHE A 263 48.07 11.19 32.45
C PHE A 263 46.78 10.40 32.73
N PRO A 264 45.96 10.13 31.70
CA PRO A 264 44.80 9.26 31.84
C PRO A 264 45.23 7.83 32.21
N TRP A 265 46.42 7.38 31.79
CA TRP A 265 47.13 6.21 32.31
C TRP A 265 48.65 6.47 32.39
N PRO A 266 49.41 5.79 33.28
CA PRO A 266 50.83 6.09 33.53
C PRO A 266 51.82 5.04 33.00
N PHE A 267 51.34 3.95 32.40
CA PHE A 267 52.18 2.85 31.91
C PHE A 267 52.65 3.07 30.47
N ASP A 268 53.84 2.56 30.14
CA ASP A 268 54.32 2.47 28.76
C ASP A 268 53.48 1.43 27.99
N GLU A 269 52.48 1.91 27.24
CA GLU A 269 51.68 1.09 26.32
C GLU A 269 52.44 0.80 25.01
N PHE A 270 52.03 -0.26 24.33
CA PHE A 270 52.37 -0.46 22.92
C PHE A 270 51.15 -0.24 22.03
N THR A 271 51.35 0.46 20.93
CA THR A 271 50.32 0.69 19.90
C THR A 271 50.44 -0.35 18.80
N VAL A 272 49.31 -0.99 18.47
CA VAL A 272 49.15 -1.93 17.36
C VAL A 272 48.25 -1.26 16.32
N THR A 273 48.86 -0.74 15.26
CA THR A 273 48.16 -0.06 14.16
C THR A 273 47.75 -1.07 13.08
N PHE A 274 46.53 -0.96 12.55
CA PHE A 274 46.02 -1.85 11.50
C PHE A 274 45.94 -1.12 10.15
N ASP A 275 46.87 -1.45 9.23
CA ASP A 275 46.83 -0.99 7.84
C ASP A 275 45.94 -1.94 7.03
N SER A 276 44.72 -1.51 6.71
CA SER A 276 43.75 -2.30 5.95
C SER A 276 44.11 -2.51 4.47
N ASP A 277 45.20 -1.94 3.97
CA ASP A 277 45.60 -1.95 2.55
C ASP A 277 44.40 -1.65 1.61
N GLY A 278 43.67 -0.57 1.89
CA GLY A 278 42.50 -0.18 1.08
C GLY A 278 41.23 -1.01 1.31
N GLY A 279 41.18 -1.88 2.31
CA GLY A 279 39.92 -2.35 2.90
C GLY A 279 39.30 -1.34 3.87
N SER A 280 38.15 -1.69 4.44
CA SER A 280 37.49 -0.92 5.50
C SER A 280 38.43 -0.60 6.67
N ALA A 281 38.22 0.56 7.31
CA ALA A 281 39.04 1.01 8.43
C ALA A 281 38.92 0.09 9.66
N VAL A 282 40.00 0.00 10.43
CA VAL A 282 40.11 -0.79 11.67
C VAL A 282 40.82 0.08 12.71
N SER A 283 40.27 0.17 13.91
CA SER A 283 40.85 0.94 15.02
C SER A 283 42.22 0.40 15.42
N GLU A 284 43.16 1.28 15.80
CA GLU A 284 44.38 0.84 16.49
C GLU A 284 44.07 0.34 17.90
N GLN A 285 44.94 -0.52 18.44
CA GLN A 285 44.83 -1.02 19.80
C GLN A 285 45.99 -0.52 20.65
N LYS A 286 45.70 -0.08 21.88
CA LYS A 286 46.69 0.08 22.94
C LYS A 286 46.74 -1.18 23.76
N VAL A 287 47.94 -1.71 24.01
CA VAL A 287 48.10 -2.94 24.81
C VAL A 287 49.21 -2.80 25.84
N LEU A 288 48.94 -3.38 27.02
CA LEU A 288 49.91 -3.59 28.09
C LEU A 288 49.98 -5.09 28.39
N ASN A 289 51.19 -5.64 28.38
CA ASN A 289 51.54 -7.00 28.79
C ASN A 289 50.90 -8.20 28.06
N THR A 290 50.02 -8.02 27.09
CA THR A 290 49.31 -9.10 26.39
C THR A 290 49.50 -9.06 24.86
N SER A 291 48.86 -9.96 24.12
CA SER A 291 48.74 -9.88 22.66
C SER A 291 47.63 -8.89 22.24
N ALA A 292 47.61 -8.50 20.97
CA ALA A 292 46.46 -7.80 20.40
C ALA A 292 45.24 -8.72 20.31
N ILE A 293 44.04 -8.16 20.32
CA ILE A 293 42.81 -8.87 19.96
C ILE A 293 42.71 -8.92 18.43
N GLU A 294 42.31 -10.04 17.84
CA GLU A 294 42.06 -10.10 16.39
C GLU A 294 40.81 -9.25 16.05
N PRO A 295 40.93 -8.19 15.22
CA PRO A 295 39.79 -7.38 14.85
C PRO A 295 38.92 -8.11 13.81
N ASN A 296 37.65 -7.71 13.73
CA ASN A 296 36.75 -8.13 12.65
C ASN A 296 37.42 -7.93 11.28
N GLU A 297 37.25 -8.90 10.39
CA GLU A 297 37.86 -8.88 9.06
C GLU A 297 37.52 -7.59 8.31
N PRO A 298 38.52 -6.81 7.84
CA PRO A 298 38.24 -5.71 6.94
C PRO A 298 37.64 -6.25 5.63
N LYS A 299 36.92 -5.41 4.90
CA LYS A 299 36.32 -5.77 3.60
C LYS A 299 36.84 -4.85 2.49
N ARG A 300 37.18 -5.44 1.34
CA ARG A 300 37.74 -4.75 0.15
C ARG A 300 37.08 -5.31 -1.11
N ASN A 301 36.40 -4.47 -1.88
CA ASN A 301 35.60 -4.91 -3.03
C ASN A 301 36.45 -5.67 -4.07
N GLY A 302 36.04 -6.90 -4.40
CA GLY A 302 36.75 -7.77 -5.34
C GLY A 302 37.92 -8.56 -4.75
N TYR A 303 38.09 -8.57 -3.42
CA TYR A 303 39.16 -9.31 -2.74
C TYR A 303 38.66 -10.02 -1.48
N ASP A 304 39.09 -11.26 -1.28
CA ASP A 304 38.95 -12.00 -0.04
C ASP A 304 40.11 -11.66 0.91
N PHE A 305 39.81 -11.60 2.22
CA PHE A 305 40.80 -11.28 3.24
C PHE A 305 41.69 -12.49 3.56
N ALA A 306 43.00 -12.36 3.36
CA ALA A 306 43.97 -13.45 3.57
C ALA A 306 44.55 -13.50 4.99
N GLY A 307 44.25 -12.49 5.82
CA GLY A 307 44.74 -12.33 7.20
C GLY A 307 45.64 -11.10 7.39
N TRP A 308 45.99 -10.86 8.65
CA TRP A 308 46.95 -9.84 9.09
C TRP A 308 48.39 -10.33 9.00
N TYR A 309 49.32 -9.46 8.61
CA TYR A 309 50.74 -9.74 8.42
C TYR A 309 51.62 -8.71 9.15
N LEU A 310 52.72 -9.17 9.74
CA LEU A 310 53.75 -8.33 10.36
C LEU A 310 55.03 -8.44 9.54
N ASN A 311 55.31 -7.42 8.72
CA ASN A 311 56.22 -7.55 7.58
C ASN A 311 55.71 -8.66 6.63
N ASP A 312 56.58 -9.53 6.11
CA ASP A 312 56.19 -10.61 5.19
C ASP A 312 55.56 -11.86 5.86
N ALA A 313 55.49 -11.91 7.20
CA ALA A 313 54.99 -13.07 7.94
C ALA A 313 53.52 -12.90 8.35
N LYS A 314 52.69 -13.93 8.13
CA LYS A 314 51.30 -13.94 8.64
C LYS A 314 51.34 -13.89 10.17
N TYR A 315 50.61 -12.94 10.75
CA TYR A 315 50.57 -12.70 12.18
C TYR A 315 49.56 -13.62 12.87
N THR A 316 49.82 -13.93 14.14
CA THR A 316 48.94 -14.70 15.03
C THR A 316 48.74 -13.92 16.33
N PHE A 317 47.48 -13.81 16.76
CA PHE A 317 47.07 -13.00 17.92
C PHE A 317 47.32 -13.70 19.28
N ASP A 318 48.19 -14.71 19.28
CA ASP A 318 48.72 -15.40 20.46
C ASP A 318 50.01 -14.77 21.01
N THR A 319 50.65 -13.89 20.24
CA THR A 319 51.98 -13.37 20.55
C THR A 319 51.91 -12.05 21.33
N LYS A 320 52.48 -12.04 22.54
CA LYS A 320 52.59 -10.85 23.41
C LYS A 320 53.32 -9.70 22.72
N ILE A 321 52.73 -8.51 22.75
CA ILE A 321 53.32 -7.29 22.20
C ILE A 321 54.43 -6.76 23.15
N THR A 322 55.56 -6.39 22.55
CA THR A 322 56.78 -5.92 23.25
C THR A 322 57.39 -4.65 22.62
N GLY A 323 56.65 -4.00 21.73
CA GLY A 323 57.01 -2.79 21.00
C GLY A 323 55.85 -2.37 20.09
N ASN A 324 55.82 -1.12 19.63
CA ASN A 324 54.83 -0.67 18.65
C ASN A 324 54.97 -1.45 17.34
N ILE A 325 53.85 -1.91 16.77
CA ILE A 325 53.82 -2.67 15.51
C ILE A 325 52.71 -2.16 14.59
N THR A 326 52.88 -2.42 13.29
CA THR A 326 51.83 -2.24 12.29
C THR A 326 51.51 -3.59 11.67
N LEU A 327 50.25 -4.01 11.77
CA LEU A 327 49.72 -5.20 11.12
C LEU A 327 49.06 -4.77 9.82
N LYS A 328 49.47 -5.38 8.71
CA LYS A 328 48.95 -5.08 7.37
C LYS A 328 48.02 -6.17 6.88
N ALA A 329 46.87 -5.79 6.33
CA ALA A 329 45.93 -6.71 5.69
C ALA A 329 46.50 -7.20 4.35
N HIS A 330 46.48 -8.52 4.15
CA HIS A 330 46.75 -9.12 2.84
C HIS A 330 45.45 -9.60 2.19
N TRP A 331 45.46 -9.60 0.85
CA TRP A 331 44.26 -9.73 0.03
C TRP A 331 44.49 -10.69 -1.12
N THR A 332 43.58 -11.64 -1.32
CA THR A 332 43.53 -12.50 -2.52
C THR A 332 42.40 -12.03 -3.43
N PRO A 333 42.60 -11.88 -4.77
CA PRO A 333 41.51 -11.52 -5.67
C PRO A 333 40.36 -12.51 -5.57
N ALA A 334 39.15 -12.02 -5.32
CA ALA A 334 37.97 -12.87 -5.19
C ALA A 334 37.65 -13.55 -6.53
N ALA A 335 37.24 -14.81 -6.49
CA ALA A 335 36.88 -15.55 -7.70
C ALA A 335 35.72 -14.85 -8.42
N THR A 336 35.87 -14.59 -9.72
CA THR A 336 34.85 -13.91 -10.53
C THR A 336 33.65 -14.84 -10.75
N LEU A 337 32.68 -14.79 -9.84
CA LEU A 337 31.42 -15.50 -9.94
C LEU A 337 30.65 -15.00 -11.18
N SER A 338 30.13 -15.94 -11.98
CA SER A 338 29.37 -15.62 -13.19
C SER A 338 27.90 -15.39 -12.84
N SER A 339 27.37 -14.23 -13.23
CA SER A 339 25.99 -13.89 -12.91
C SER A 339 24.96 -14.71 -13.70
N ILE A 340 23.81 -14.96 -13.05
CA ILE A 340 22.56 -15.49 -13.59
C ILE A 340 21.59 -14.31 -13.67
N ASN A 341 21.34 -13.87 -14.90
CA ASN A 341 20.57 -12.67 -15.25
C ASN A 341 19.27 -12.97 -16.01
N MET A 342 18.89 -14.25 -16.08
CA MET A 342 17.68 -14.77 -16.72
C MET A 342 17.37 -16.14 -16.11
N ILE A 343 16.11 -16.42 -15.81
CA ILE A 343 15.66 -17.68 -15.19
C ILE A 343 14.48 -18.20 -15.99
N ASP A 344 14.60 -19.43 -16.50
CA ASP A 344 13.55 -20.05 -17.31
C ASP A 344 13.13 -21.39 -16.68
N ILE A 345 11.82 -21.57 -16.49
CA ILE A 345 11.22 -22.75 -15.85
C ILE A 345 9.99 -23.19 -16.66
N GLU A 346 9.90 -24.48 -16.99
CA GLU A 346 8.80 -25.08 -17.74
C GLU A 346 8.10 -26.19 -16.92
N ASN A 347 6.91 -26.58 -17.38
CA ASN A 347 6.08 -27.68 -16.85
C ASN A 347 5.48 -27.42 -15.45
N VAL A 348 5.53 -26.17 -14.97
CA VAL A 348 4.89 -25.75 -13.72
C VAL A 348 3.38 -26.00 -13.81
N LYS A 349 2.84 -26.88 -12.96
CA LYS A 349 1.39 -27.11 -12.90
C LYS A 349 0.74 -26.05 -12.02
N LEU A 350 -0.13 -25.22 -12.62
CA LEU A 350 -0.91 -24.17 -11.96
C LEU A 350 -2.43 -24.41 -12.03
N ASP A 351 -2.89 -25.40 -12.79
CA ASP A 351 -4.30 -25.66 -13.13
C ASP A 351 -4.93 -26.77 -12.27
N TYR A 352 -4.91 -26.63 -10.94
CA TYR A 352 -5.51 -27.64 -10.06
C TYR A 352 -7.03 -27.46 -9.90
N GLN A 353 -7.73 -28.59 -9.95
CA GLN A 353 -9.17 -28.68 -9.67
C GLN A 353 -9.42 -29.13 -8.22
N PRO A 354 -10.61 -28.86 -7.64
CA PRO A 354 -10.96 -29.33 -6.30
C PRO A 354 -10.72 -30.84 -6.12
N GLY A 355 -10.10 -31.22 -5.01
CA GLY A 355 -9.71 -32.59 -4.69
C GLY A 355 -8.46 -33.10 -5.42
N ASN A 356 -7.80 -32.29 -6.26
CA ASN A 356 -6.47 -32.63 -6.79
C ASN A 356 -5.41 -32.48 -5.69
N ALA A 357 -4.40 -33.36 -5.67
CA ALA A 357 -3.22 -33.17 -4.83
C ALA A 357 -2.17 -32.28 -5.56
N PRO A 358 -1.41 -31.43 -4.85
CA PRO A 358 -0.25 -30.74 -5.40
C PRO A 358 0.86 -31.74 -5.79
N GLN A 359 1.67 -31.37 -6.77
CA GLN A 359 2.79 -32.17 -7.28
C GLN A 359 3.98 -31.29 -7.65
N ALA A 360 5.19 -31.83 -7.49
CA ALA A 360 6.40 -31.26 -8.07
C ALA A 360 6.35 -31.40 -9.61
N SER A 361 6.69 -30.33 -10.31
CA SER A 361 6.40 -30.14 -11.72
C SER A 361 7.39 -29.21 -12.44
N ALA A 362 7.95 -28.23 -11.72
CA ALA A 362 8.87 -27.24 -12.25
C ALA A 362 10.18 -27.85 -12.76
N LYS A 363 10.55 -27.48 -13.99
CA LYS A 363 11.78 -27.94 -14.64
C LYS A 363 12.55 -26.75 -15.21
N ARG A 364 13.81 -26.62 -14.79
CA ARG A 364 14.78 -25.66 -15.35
C ARG A 364 14.94 -25.86 -16.86
N THR A 365 14.98 -24.76 -17.59
CA THR A 365 15.21 -24.71 -19.05
C THR A 365 16.06 -23.48 -19.40
N GLY A 366 16.18 -23.14 -20.68
CA GLY A 366 16.86 -21.92 -21.14
C GLY A 366 18.39 -21.93 -20.95
N THR A 367 19.01 -20.76 -21.14
CA THR A 367 20.49 -20.66 -21.25
C THR A 367 21.22 -20.77 -19.90
N ASN A 368 20.50 -20.66 -18.79
CA ASN A 368 21.07 -20.66 -17.44
C ASN A 368 20.75 -21.93 -16.62
N GLN A 369 20.01 -22.90 -17.16
CA GLN A 369 19.57 -24.14 -16.46
C GLN A 369 20.66 -24.87 -15.66
N ASP A 370 21.89 -24.85 -16.18
CA ASP A 370 23.03 -25.57 -15.61
C ASP A 370 23.69 -24.82 -14.43
N LYS A 371 23.35 -23.54 -14.20
CA LYS A 371 23.97 -22.65 -13.21
C LYS A 371 23.28 -22.62 -11.85
N TYR A 372 22.02 -23.03 -11.77
CA TYR A 372 21.22 -23.09 -10.54
C TYR A 372 20.43 -24.39 -10.46
N ASP A 373 20.04 -24.78 -9.26
CA ASP A 373 19.08 -25.84 -8.98
C ASP A 373 17.76 -25.26 -8.44
N ILE A 374 16.67 -26.03 -8.57
CA ILE A 374 15.44 -25.78 -7.80
C ILE A 374 15.64 -26.47 -6.45
N LEU A 375 15.43 -25.74 -5.36
CA LEU A 375 15.38 -26.32 -4.01
C LEU A 375 14.00 -26.94 -3.79
N PHE A 376 12.95 -26.14 -3.94
CA PHE A 376 11.58 -26.59 -3.80
C PHE A 376 10.59 -25.72 -4.58
N GLU A 377 9.46 -26.35 -4.91
CA GLU A 377 8.19 -25.69 -5.21
C GLU A 377 7.37 -25.62 -3.92
N CYS A 378 6.55 -24.59 -3.80
CA CYS A 378 5.66 -24.37 -2.67
C CYS A 378 4.27 -23.96 -3.16
N TRP A 379 3.24 -24.38 -2.43
CA TRP A 379 1.91 -23.79 -2.48
C TRP A 379 1.50 -23.34 -1.08
N GLU A 380 0.97 -22.13 -0.97
CA GLU A 380 0.57 -21.47 0.27
C GLU A 380 -0.95 -21.30 0.28
N LYS A 381 -1.67 -22.02 1.14
CA LYS A 381 -3.12 -21.83 1.34
C LYS A 381 -3.36 -20.56 2.13
N GLN A 382 -4.27 -19.71 1.66
CA GLN A 382 -4.70 -18.50 2.33
C GLN A 382 -6.19 -18.54 2.71
N GLU A 383 -6.52 -17.89 3.83
CA GLU A 383 -7.88 -17.64 4.29
C GLU A 383 -7.99 -16.18 4.76
N LYS A 384 -9.21 -15.62 4.72
CA LYS A 384 -9.50 -14.26 5.18
C LYS A 384 -9.91 -14.27 6.66
N ASP A 385 -9.53 -13.24 7.40
CA ASP A 385 -10.05 -12.98 8.76
C ASP A 385 -11.31 -12.10 8.75
N ASP A 386 -11.84 -11.81 9.95
CA ASP A 386 -13.03 -10.96 10.16
C ASP A 386 -12.81 -9.49 9.68
N ASP A 387 -11.56 -9.05 9.50
CA ASP A 387 -11.16 -7.72 8.99
C ASP A 387 -10.82 -7.75 7.48
N ASP A 388 -11.28 -8.79 6.76
CA ASP A 388 -11.11 -9.03 5.31
C ASP A 388 -9.64 -9.17 4.87
N THR A 389 -8.72 -9.40 5.82
CA THR A 389 -7.27 -9.51 5.61
C THR A 389 -6.85 -10.95 5.37
N MET A 390 -5.95 -11.15 4.41
CA MET A 390 -5.49 -12.47 3.95
C MET A 390 -4.30 -12.98 4.75
N HIS A 391 -4.43 -14.19 5.32
CA HIS A 391 -3.40 -14.85 6.13
C HIS A 391 -3.05 -16.24 5.58
N MET A 392 -1.80 -16.65 5.76
CA MET A 392 -1.34 -18.01 5.40
C MET A 392 -1.78 -19.00 6.48
N VAL A 393 -2.55 -20.02 6.08
CA VAL A 393 -3.14 -21.03 6.99
C VAL A 393 -2.65 -22.46 6.74
N GLY A 394 -1.85 -22.67 5.69
CA GLY A 394 -1.18 -23.95 5.49
C GLY A 394 -0.31 -24.00 4.24
N TYR A 395 0.58 -24.99 4.20
CA TYR A 395 1.63 -25.10 3.21
C TYR A 395 1.64 -26.49 2.56
N TRP A 396 2.12 -26.51 1.33
CA TRP A 396 2.69 -27.69 0.71
C TRP A 396 4.06 -27.33 0.15
N TYR A 397 5.09 -28.13 0.45
CA TYR A 397 6.42 -28.05 -0.16
C TYR A 397 6.72 -29.33 -0.94
N SER A 398 7.46 -29.21 -2.05
CA SER A 398 7.96 -30.36 -2.80
C SER A 398 9.12 -31.09 -2.12
N ASP A 399 9.77 -30.46 -1.14
CA ASP A 399 10.83 -31.04 -0.31
C ASP A 399 10.36 -31.11 1.15
N GLU A 400 10.25 -32.33 1.66
CA GLU A 400 9.81 -32.65 3.02
C GLU A 400 10.73 -32.08 4.12
N SER A 401 11.98 -31.74 3.81
CA SER A 401 12.95 -31.18 4.77
C SER A 401 12.80 -29.68 5.02
N VAL A 402 11.88 -29.01 4.30
CA VAL A 402 11.64 -27.55 4.38
C VAL A 402 10.63 -27.18 5.47
N TYR A 403 9.72 -28.09 5.82
CA TYR A 403 8.64 -27.82 6.78
C TYR A 403 9.18 -27.49 8.19
N SER A 404 8.59 -26.49 8.83
CA SER A 404 8.73 -26.26 10.27
C SER A 404 7.83 -27.20 11.10
N ASP A 405 8.07 -27.31 12.41
CA ASP A 405 7.22 -28.08 13.33
C ASP A 405 5.81 -27.47 13.48
N ASP A 406 5.65 -26.17 13.18
CA ASP A 406 4.38 -25.43 13.27
C ASP A 406 3.60 -25.39 11.93
N ASP A 407 4.16 -25.91 10.83
CA ASP A 407 3.57 -25.81 9.50
C ASP A 407 2.33 -26.71 9.34
N VAL A 408 1.14 -26.09 9.30
CA VAL A 408 -0.11 -26.77 8.93
C VAL A 408 -0.02 -27.25 7.48
N ARG A 409 -0.14 -28.56 7.24
CA ARG A 409 0.01 -29.15 5.90
C ARG A 409 -1.34 -29.40 5.22
N PHE A 410 -1.48 -28.99 3.95
CA PHE A 410 -2.62 -29.41 3.12
C PHE A 410 -2.20 -30.45 2.06
N ASN A 411 -3.13 -31.35 1.73
CA ASN A 411 -2.87 -32.49 0.83
C ASN A 411 -3.70 -32.46 -0.47
N THR A 412 -4.72 -31.60 -0.54
CA THR A 412 -5.58 -31.41 -1.70
C THR A 412 -6.03 -29.96 -1.81
N PHE A 413 -6.17 -29.47 -3.04
CA PHE A 413 -6.81 -28.20 -3.34
C PHE A 413 -8.31 -28.25 -3.03
N GLU A 414 -8.81 -27.28 -2.26
CA GLU A 414 -10.19 -27.22 -1.80
C GLU A 414 -11.05 -26.35 -2.73
N LYS A 415 -12.36 -26.64 -2.78
CA LYS A 415 -13.30 -25.88 -3.61
C LYS A 415 -13.43 -24.45 -3.07
N GLY A 416 -13.17 -23.46 -3.92
CA GLY A 416 -13.24 -22.03 -3.56
C GLY A 416 -12.08 -21.53 -2.69
N GLY A 417 -11.19 -22.42 -2.22
CA GLY A 417 -10.00 -22.07 -1.44
C GLY A 417 -8.96 -21.30 -2.25
N ARG A 418 -8.03 -20.65 -1.56
CA ARG A 418 -7.09 -19.67 -2.13
C ARG A 418 -5.66 -20.17 -2.00
N TYR A 419 -4.89 -20.10 -3.08
CA TYR A 419 -3.56 -20.70 -3.11
C TYR A 419 -2.55 -19.89 -3.93
N ILE A 420 -1.42 -19.52 -3.32
CA ILE A 420 -0.29 -18.87 -4.01
C ILE A 420 0.78 -19.92 -4.34
N TYR A 421 1.40 -19.83 -5.52
CA TYR A 421 2.53 -20.67 -5.93
C TYR A 421 3.86 -19.93 -5.79
N SER A 422 4.86 -20.61 -5.23
CA SER A 422 6.23 -20.11 -5.10
C SER A 422 7.26 -21.17 -5.52
N VAL A 423 8.42 -20.74 -6.03
CA VAL A 423 9.55 -21.62 -6.33
C VAL A 423 10.86 -21.01 -5.85
N LYS A 424 11.66 -21.77 -5.09
CA LYS A 424 12.93 -21.34 -4.51
C LYS A 424 14.11 -22.01 -5.21
N LEU A 425 15.12 -21.22 -5.55
CA LEU A 425 16.26 -21.60 -6.38
C LEU A 425 17.59 -21.38 -5.65
N GLN A 426 18.59 -22.18 -6.01
CA GLN A 426 19.95 -22.14 -5.46
C GLN A 426 20.98 -22.04 -6.59
N ALA A 427 21.78 -20.98 -6.64
CA ALA A 427 22.91 -20.85 -7.55
C ALA A 427 24.05 -21.80 -7.13
N LYS A 428 24.60 -22.53 -8.11
CA LYS A 428 25.70 -23.48 -7.91
C LYS A 428 27.03 -22.77 -7.66
N ASP A 429 28.07 -23.54 -7.35
CA ASP A 429 29.44 -23.05 -7.25
C ASP A 429 29.89 -22.35 -8.53
N GLY A 430 30.59 -21.23 -8.38
CA GLY A 430 30.98 -20.36 -9.49
C GLY A 430 29.91 -19.38 -9.98
N TYR A 431 28.67 -19.43 -9.48
CA TYR A 431 27.56 -18.57 -9.92
C TYR A 431 26.88 -17.79 -8.79
N THR A 432 26.21 -16.69 -9.16
CA THR A 432 25.31 -15.89 -8.31
C THR A 432 24.13 -15.38 -9.13
N PHE A 433 23.00 -15.10 -8.50
CA PHE A 433 21.89 -14.39 -9.14
C PHE A 433 22.19 -12.88 -9.22
N ASP A 434 21.77 -12.21 -10.31
CA ASP A 434 21.87 -10.75 -10.42
C ASP A 434 20.88 -10.09 -9.45
N ARG A 435 21.36 -9.21 -8.56
CA ARG A 435 20.51 -8.42 -7.65
C ARG A 435 19.52 -7.48 -8.37
N ASN A 436 19.63 -7.35 -9.70
CA ASN A 436 18.71 -6.59 -10.55
C ASN A 436 17.63 -7.45 -11.23
N LEU A 437 17.57 -8.76 -10.97
CA LEU A 437 16.51 -9.65 -11.50
C LEU A 437 15.10 -9.16 -11.13
N LYS A 438 14.20 -9.20 -12.12
CA LYS A 438 12.78 -8.80 -12.04
C LYS A 438 11.90 -9.75 -12.85
N ASN A 439 10.60 -9.52 -12.82
CA ASN A 439 9.57 -10.26 -13.54
C ASN A 439 9.87 -10.40 -15.05
N GLU A 440 10.44 -9.37 -15.67
CA GLU A 440 10.88 -9.36 -17.08
C GLU A 440 12.07 -10.28 -17.40
N ASN A 441 12.78 -10.78 -16.38
CA ASN A 441 13.93 -11.68 -16.52
C ASN A 441 13.59 -13.13 -16.17
N VAL A 442 12.34 -13.43 -15.84
CA VAL A 442 11.89 -14.75 -15.41
C VAL A 442 10.74 -15.23 -16.28
N THR A 443 10.84 -16.47 -16.79
CA THR A 443 9.74 -17.14 -17.50
C THR A 443 9.26 -18.38 -16.76
N LEU A 444 7.93 -18.52 -16.61
CA LEU A 444 7.26 -19.76 -16.21
C LEU A 444 6.41 -20.26 -17.39
N ASN A 445 6.59 -21.52 -17.77
CA ASN A 445 5.91 -22.16 -18.92
C ASN A 445 6.06 -21.40 -20.25
N GLY A 446 7.15 -20.62 -20.39
CA GLY A 446 7.41 -19.78 -21.57
C GLY A 446 6.69 -18.42 -21.58
N ALA A 447 5.89 -18.10 -20.56
CA ALA A 447 5.33 -16.77 -20.33
C ALA A 447 6.19 -15.98 -19.32
N SER A 448 6.30 -14.67 -19.50
CA SER A 448 6.86 -13.78 -18.47
C SER A 448 5.95 -13.74 -17.23
N LEU A 449 6.54 -13.49 -16.07
CA LEU A 449 5.78 -13.34 -14.82
C LEU A 449 4.77 -12.17 -14.89
N PRO A 450 3.55 -12.31 -14.30
CA PRO A 450 2.56 -11.23 -14.23
C PRO A 450 3.04 -10.05 -13.36
N SER A 451 2.34 -8.92 -13.37
CA SER A 451 2.72 -7.71 -12.63
C SER A 451 2.65 -7.86 -11.11
N SER A 452 1.79 -8.75 -10.61
CA SER A 452 1.60 -9.10 -9.19
C SER A 452 2.63 -10.10 -8.66
N ALA A 453 3.37 -10.79 -9.54
CA ALA A 453 4.47 -11.66 -9.14
C ALA A 453 5.66 -10.84 -8.60
N TRP A 454 6.57 -11.50 -7.88
CA TRP A 454 7.84 -10.87 -7.50
C TRP A 454 9.00 -11.86 -7.48
N VAL A 455 10.20 -11.30 -7.64
CA VAL A 455 11.47 -12.01 -7.71
C VAL A 455 12.40 -11.40 -6.67
N MET A 456 12.89 -12.21 -5.74
CA MET A 456 13.78 -11.77 -4.65
C MET A 456 15.05 -12.60 -4.65
N VAL A 457 16.16 -11.97 -5.02
CA VAL A 457 17.50 -12.48 -4.75
C VAL A 457 17.85 -12.12 -3.31
N MET A 458 18.19 -13.13 -2.50
CA MET A 458 18.56 -12.96 -1.10
C MET A 458 19.94 -12.30 -0.96
N ASP A 459 20.28 -11.80 0.22
CA ASP A 459 21.54 -11.06 0.41
C ASP A 459 22.81 -11.90 0.17
N ASP A 460 22.69 -13.23 0.25
CA ASP A 460 23.74 -14.18 -0.13
C ASP A 460 24.13 -14.12 -1.63
N GLY A 461 23.28 -13.55 -2.50
CA GLY A 461 23.40 -13.62 -3.96
C GLY A 461 23.32 -15.05 -4.52
N LYS A 462 22.94 -16.01 -3.68
CA LYS A 462 23.01 -17.46 -3.90
C LYS A 462 21.63 -18.10 -3.90
N THR A 463 20.67 -17.58 -3.16
CA THR A 463 19.28 -18.03 -3.22
C THR A 463 18.37 -16.99 -3.88
N CYS A 464 17.38 -17.47 -4.63
CA CYS A 464 16.35 -16.65 -5.26
C CYS A 464 14.98 -17.26 -4.98
N LEU A 465 14.03 -16.46 -4.51
CA LEU A 465 12.63 -16.83 -4.40
C LEU A 465 11.85 -16.14 -5.53
N ILE A 466 10.94 -16.88 -6.17
CA ILE A 466 9.99 -16.38 -7.15
C ILE A 466 8.61 -16.74 -6.62
N GLN A 467 7.79 -15.74 -6.34
CA GLN A 467 6.37 -15.92 -6.04
C GLN A 467 5.56 -15.55 -7.28
N TYR A 468 4.62 -16.42 -7.67
CA TYR A 468 3.73 -16.18 -8.80
C TYR A 468 2.55 -15.30 -8.38
N GLY A 469 2.13 -14.39 -9.27
CA GLY A 469 1.22 -13.29 -8.91
C GLY A 469 -0.26 -13.65 -8.84
N THR A 470 -0.72 -14.60 -9.65
CA THR A 470 -2.13 -15.00 -9.66
C THR A 470 -2.44 -15.98 -8.53
N GLU A 471 -3.50 -15.73 -7.79
CA GLU A 471 -4.03 -16.62 -6.76
C GLU A 471 -4.84 -17.74 -7.42
N LEU A 472 -4.39 -19.00 -7.28
CA LEU A 472 -5.17 -20.12 -7.78
C LEU A 472 -6.40 -20.32 -6.89
N ARG A 473 -7.57 -20.20 -7.52
CA ARG A 473 -8.87 -20.50 -6.92
C ARG A 473 -9.54 -21.71 -7.60
N PRO A 474 -9.44 -22.93 -7.01
CA PRO A 474 -9.98 -24.17 -7.58
C PRO A 474 -11.52 -24.12 -7.59
N GLY A 475 -12.11 -24.05 -8.77
CA GLY A 475 -13.52 -23.75 -8.92
C GLY A 475 -13.99 -23.66 -10.38
N GLN A 476 -15.27 -23.38 -10.53
CA GLN A 476 -15.95 -23.25 -11.82
C GLN A 476 -15.97 -21.78 -12.27
N ALA A 477 -15.95 -21.55 -13.58
CA ALA A 477 -16.04 -20.21 -14.14
C ALA A 477 -17.51 -19.77 -14.24
N VAL A 478 -17.79 -18.48 -14.07
CA VAL A 478 -19.07 -17.88 -14.46
C VAL A 478 -19.12 -17.81 -15.99
N GLU A 479 -20.03 -18.54 -16.62
CA GLU A 479 -20.14 -18.60 -18.10
C GLU A 479 -20.67 -17.28 -18.70
N GLU A 480 -21.68 -16.68 -18.07
CA GLU A 480 -22.34 -15.46 -18.53
C GLU A 480 -22.92 -14.61 -17.39
N ILE A 481 -23.00 -13.30 -17.62
CA ILE A 481 -23.62 -12.30 -16.74
C ILE A 481 -24.67 -11.54 -17.57
N ARG A 482 -25.87 -11.33 -17.00
CA ARG A 482 -27.01 -10.68 -17.67
C ARG A 482 -27.44 -9.43 -16.92
N LEU A 483 -27.26 -8.26 -17.54
CA LEU A 483 -27.59 -6.96 -16.97
C LEU A 483 -28.64 -6.22 -17.81
N ASP A 484 -29.79 -5.91 -17.21
CA ASP A 484 -30.71 -4.93 -17.76
C ASP A 484 -30.21 -3.52 -17.37
N ALA A 485 -29.72 -2.75 -18.34
CA ALA A 485 -29.00 -1.49 -18.13
C ALA A 485 -29.74 -0.28 -18.74
N ILE A 486 -29.78 0.84 -18.01
CA ILE A 486 -30.40 2.08 -18.46
C ILE A 486 -29.44 2.84 -19.38
N ILE A 487 -29.43 2.47 -20.66
CA ILE A 487 -28.52 3.00 -21.69
C ILE A 487 -29.19 3.87 -22.77
N ASN A 488 -30.51 4.09 -22.69
CA ASN A 488 -31.23 4.99 -23.58
C ASN A 488 -31.44 6.34 -22.88
N PHE A 489 -30.84 7.42 -23.41
CA PHE A 489 -30.81 8.75 -22.80
C PHE A 489 -30.72 9.87 -23.85
N ASN A 490 -31.27 11.04 -23.51
CA ASN A 490 -31.29 12.24 -24.34
C ASN A 490 -30.33 13.31 -23.84
N ALA A 491 -30.11 14.34 -24.65
CA ALA A 491 -29.37 15.52 -24.23
C ALA A 491 -30.16 16.29 -23.15
N GLY A 492 -29.53 16.53 -22.00
CA GLY A 492 -30.15 17.09 -20.80
C GLY A 492 -30.70 16.04 -19.81
N ASP A 493 -30.75 14.76 -20.18
CA ASP A 493 -31.06 13.70 -19.21
C ASP A 493 -29.90 13.51 -18.23
N LYS A 494 -30.22 13.15 -16.99
CA LYS A 494 -29.21 12.81 -15.98
C LYS A 494 -28.77 11.35 -16.14
N PRO A 495 -27.49 11.02 -15.88
CA PRO A 495 -27.06 9.64 -15.77
C PRO A 495 -27.91 8.85 -14.78
N LEU A 496 -28.48 7.75 -15.25
CA LEU A 496 -29.22 6.77 -14.47
C LEU A 496 -28.51 5.41 -14.58
N PHE A 497 -28.73 4.59 -13.56
CA PHE A 497 -28.18 3.25 -13.43
C PHE A 497 -29.32 2.29 -13.06
N SER A 498 -29.22 1.03 -13.50
CA SER A 498 -30.18 0.01 -13.06
C SER A 498 -29.86 -0.48 -11.65
N THR A 499 -30.70 -1.37 -11.10
CA THR A 499 -30.45 -2.03 -9.81
C THR A 499 -29.29 -3.03 -9.81
N GLY A 500 -28.59 -3.21 -10.94
CA GLY A 500 -27.60 -4.26 -11.13
C GLY A 500 -28.23 -5.54 -11.67
N VAL A 501 -27.45 -6.63 -11.64
CA VAL A 501 -27.90 -7.98 -12.00
C VAL A 501 -28.89 -8.53 -10.97
N ILE A 502 -29.66 -9.55 -11.38
CA ILE A 502 -30.51 -10.35 -10.49
C ILE A 502 -30.04 -11.80 -10.65
N ASP A 503 -28.93 -12.12 -10.00
CA ASP A 503 -28.21 -13.38 -10.11
C ASP A 503 -27.81 -13.88 -8.70
N PRO A 504 -27.85 -15.20 -8.40
CA PRO A 504 -27.51 -15.71 -7.08
C PRO A 504 -26.01 -15.77 -6.79
N ILE A 505 -25.14 -15.78 -7.80
CA ILE A 505 -23.69 -16.01 -7.69
C ILE A 505 -22.84 -14.80 -8.09
N VAL A 506 -23.45 -13.76 -8.69
CA VAL A 506 -22.79 -12.50 -9.08
C VAL A 506 -23.55 -11.29 -8.55
N ASP A 507 -22.82 -10.35 -7.95
CA ASP A 507 -23.28 -9.01 -7.58
C ASP A 507 -22.73 -7.94 -8.55
N THR A 508 -23.46 -6.84 -8.72
CA THR A 508 -22.93 -5.61 -9.33
C THR A 508 -22.30 -4.73 -8.27
N ASP A 509 -21.00 -4.42 -8.40
CA ASP A 509 -20.35 -3.45 -7.50
C ASP A 509 -20.69 -2.02 -7.93
N HIS A 510 -20.43 -1.68 -9.20
CA HIS A 510 -20.84 -0.41 -9.76
C HIS A 510 -20.99 -0.43 -11.28
N GLN A 511 -21.89 0.43 -11.77
CA GLN A 511 -22.01 0.81 -13.18
C GLN A 511 -21.30 2.17 -13.39
N ARG A 512 -20.86 2.47 -14.61
CA ARG A 512 -20.02 3.63 -14.93
C ARG A 512 -20.41 4.27 -16.28
N TRP A 513 -20.39 5.60 -16.31
CA TRP A 513 -20.39 6.43 -17.51
C TRP A 513 -19.14 7.32 -17.53
N ASP A 514 -18.46 7.44 -18.67
CA ASP A 514 -17.35 8.39 -18.89
C ASP A 514 -17.61 9.26 -20.13
N ALA A 515 -17.04 10.47 -20.16
CA ALA A 515 -17.01 11.31 -21.34
C ALA A 515 -15.90 10.85 -22.31
N ASN A 516 -16.29 10.49 -23.54
CA ASN A 516 -15.40 9.94 -24.57
C ASN A 516 -14.66 11.06 -25.34
N ASP A 517 -14.18 12.08 -24.62
CA ASP A 517 -13.49 13.26 -25.15
C ASP A 517 -12.10 13.48 -24.51
N GLY A 518 -11.69 12.59 -23.60
CA GLY A 518 -10.43 12.70 -22.87
C GLY A 518 -10.41 13.78 -21.77
N SER A 519 -11.56 14.44 -21.50
CA SER A 519 -11.68 15.45 -20.44
C SER A 519 -11.50 14.88 -19.03
N GLY A 520 -11.71 13.58 -18.85
CA GLY A 520 -11.71 12.88 -17.56
C GLY A 520 -12.95 13.16 -16.72
N TYR A 521 -14.06 13.55 -17.35
CA TYR A 521 -15.39 13.55 -16.71
C TYR A 521 -15.99 12.15 -16.72
N GLY A 522 -16.64 11.77 -15.62
CA GLY A 522 -17.34 10.50 -15.49
C GLY A 522 -18.26 10.47 -14.28
N ILE A 523 -18.98 9.38 -14.09
CA ILE A 523 -19.83 9.11 -12.93
C ILE A 523 -20.04 7.60 -12.76
N THR A 524 -20.17 7.14 -11.52
CA THR A 524 -20.50 5.75 -11.17
C THR A 524 -21.76 5.67 -10.31
N SER A 525 -22.38 4.50 -10.26
CA SER A 525 -23.50 4.20 -9.36
C SER A 525 -23.12 4.09 -7.87
N SER A 526 -21.85 4.33 -7.53
CA SER A 526 -21.29 4.28 -6.18
C SER A 526 -20.64 5.62 -5.83
N ASP A 527 -21.08 6.25 -4.73
CA ASP A 527 -20.55 7.52 -4.23
C ASP A 527 -19.07 7.43 -3.84
N TYR A 528 -18.62 6.26 -3.40
CA TYR A 528 -17.20 5.99 -3.11
C TYR A 528 -16.35 6.08 -4.39
N TRP A 529 -16.74 5.37 -5.44
CA TRP A 529 -16.00 5.38 -6.71
C TRP A 529 -16.08 6.72 -7.45
N ASN A 530 -17.05 7.58 -7.14
CA ASN A 530 -17.17 8.93 -7.70
C ASN A 530 -16.03 9.87 -7.30
N GLU A 531 -15.30 9.62 -6.20
CA GLU A 531 -14.13 10.42 -5.82
C GLU A 531 -13.01 10.39 -6.87
N ARG A 532 -12.91 9.31 -7.68
CA ARG A 532 -11.86 9.12 -8.71
C ARG A 532 -11.81 10.24 -9.76
N TYR A 533 -12.93 10.93 -9.99
CA TYR A 533 -13.03 12.01 -10.99
C TYR A 533 -12.60 13.38 -10.45
N ASN A 534 -12.25 13.48 -9.16
CA ASN A 534 -11.79 14.72 -8.52
C ASN A 534 -12.75 15.91 -8.79
N GLY A 535 -14.04 15.67 -8.63
CA GLY A 535 -15.12 16.64 -8.85
C GLY A 535 -15.60 16.79 -10.31
N LYS A 536 -14.99 16.13 -11.29
CA LYS A 536 -15.44 16.12 -12.69
C LYS A 536 -16.61 15.14 -12.92
N LEU A 537 -17.72 15.34 -12.20
CA LEU A 537 -18.89 14.48 -12.32
C LEU A 537 -19.75 14.86 -13.54
N ILE A 538 -20.23 13.86 -14.28
CA ILE A 538 -21.27 14.05 -15.30
C ILE A 538 -22.61 14.29 -14.58
N THR A 539 -23.14 15.51 -14.65
CA THR A 539 -24.44 15.86 -14.04
C THR A 539 -25.63 15.69 -14.98
N GLU A 540 -25.37 15.76 -16.29
CA GLU A 540 -26.32 15.61 -17.40
C GLU A 540 -25.53 15.22 -18.67
N PHE A 541 -26.18 14.55 -19.62
CA PHE A 541 -25.58 14.23 -20.91
C PHE A 541 -25.69 15.42 -21.88
N GLU A 542 -24.58 15.83 -22.47
CA GLU A 542 -24.52 16.97 -23.40
C GLU A 542 -24.76 16.53 -24.86
N ALA A 543 -25.50 17.35 -25.62
CA ALA A 543 -25.68 17.12 -27.05
C ALA A 543 -24.33 17.04 -27.80
N ASP A 544 -24.30 16.24 -28.87
CA ASP A 544 -23.13 16.00 -29.74
C ASP A 544 -21.87 15.42 -29.05
N LYS A 545 -21.89 15.14 -27.73
CA LYS A 545 -20.82 14.41 -27.03
C LYS A 545 -21.04 12.89 -27.04
N SER A 546 -19.95 12.15 -27.17
CA SER A 546 -19.96 10.71 -26.97
C SER A 546 -19.61 10.34 -25.52
N TYR A 547 -20.20 9.26 -25.02
CA TYR A 547 -19.98 8.71 -23.69
C TYR A 547 -19.73 7.19 -23.80
N THR A 548 -18.84 6.66 -22.96
CA THR A 548 -18.67 5.21 -22.81
C THR A 548 -19.37 4.69 -21.56
N TYR A 549 -19.95 3.48 -21.67
CA TYR A 549 -20.51 2.73 -20.54
C TYR A 549 -19.51 1.67 -20.08
N GLY A 550 -19.54 1.32 -18.79
CA GLY A 550 -18.79 0.19 -18.23
C GLY A 550 -19.48 -0.35 -16.98
N VAL A 551 -19.13 -1.56 -16.59
CA VAL A 551 -19.72 -2.21 -15.40
C VAL A 551 -18.72 -3.14 -14.71
N TYR A 552 -18.74 -3.10 -13.38
CA TYR A 552 -17.87 -3.84 -12.48
C TYR A 552 -18.73 -4.82 -11.66
N PHE A 553 -18.36 -6.09 -11.69
CA PHE A 553 -19.03 -7.17 -10.97
C PHE A 553 -18.10 -7.84 -9.96
N LYS A 554 -18.70 -8.46 -8.95
CA LYS A 554 -18.01 -9.32 -7.98
C LYS A 554 -18.79 -10.62 -7.80
N ILE A 555 -18.10 -11.69 -7.39
CA ILE A 555 -18.75 -12.93 -6.96
C ILE A 555 -19.52 -12.65 -5.66
N SER A 556 -20.77 -13.10 -5.55
CA SER A 556 -21.59 -12.94 -4.34
C SER A 556 -21.16 -13.91 -3.24
N ASP A 557 -21.55 -13.70 -1.98
CA ASP A 557 -21.24 -14.63 -0.87
C ASP A 557 -21.60 -16.11 -1.18
N LEU A 558 -22.74 -16.32 -1.84
CA LEU A 558 -23.16 -17.66 -2.28
C LEU A 558 -22.34 -18.16 -3.48
N GLY A 559 -21.97 -17.29 -4.41
CA GLY A 559 -21.00 -17.62 -5.46
C GLY A 559 -19.63 -18.00 -4.88
N MET A 560 -19.23 -17.40 -3.75
CA MET A 560 -18.00 -17.71 -3.04
C MET A 560 -18.05 -19.11 -2.41
N GLU A 561 -19.12 -19.44 -1.69
CA GLU A 561 -19.38 -20.79 -1.15
C GLU A 561 -19.51 -21.83 -2.27
N GLU A 562 -20.20 -21.48 -3.36
CA GLU A 562 -20.32 -22.35 -4.53
C GLU A 562 -19.05 -22.39 -5.41
N GLY A 563 -17.96 -21.76 -5.00
CA GLY A 563 -16.65 -21.86 -5.66
C GLY A 563 -16.67 -21.40 -7.12
N TYR A 564 -17.44 -20.35 -7.40
CA TYR A 564 -17.38 -19.62 -8.66
C TYR A 564 -16.24 -18.61 -8.64
N ARG A 565 -15.68 -18.36 -9.81
CA ARG A 565 -14.81 -17.23 -10.14
C ARG A 565 -15.14 -16.71 -11.53
N PHE A 566 -14.70 -15.51 -11.85
CA PHE A 566 -14.65 -15.03 -13.24
C PHE A 566 -13.40 -15.55 -13.96
N ASP A 567 -13.43 -15.54 -15.29
CA ASP A 567 -12.22 -15.53 -16.10
C ASP A 567 -12.47 -14.81 -17.45
N GLN A 568 -11.42 -14.73 -18.27
CA GLN A 568 -11.41 -14.02 -19.56
C GLN A 568 -12.44 -14.54 -20.60
N ASN A 569 -13.15 -15.64 -20.31
CA ASN A 569 -14.21 -16.18 -21.16
C ASN A 569 -15.63 -15.82 -20.67
N THR A 570 -15.78 -15.21 -19.48
CA THR A 570 -17.08 -14.80 -18.93
C THR A 570 -17.78 -13.80 -19.85
N LYS A 571 -18.94 -14.18 -20.39
CA LYS A 571 -19.72 -13.34 -21.33
C LYS A 571 -20.51 -12.26 -20.60
N LEU A 572 -20.64 -11.08 -21.22
CA LEU A 572 -21.56 -10.04 -20.79
C LEU A 572 -22.73 -9.90 -21.77
N TYR A 573 -23.96 -9.96 -21.26
CA TYR A 573 -25.16 -9.57 -21.98
C TYR A 573 -25.74 -8.28 -21.38
N ILE A 574 -26.09 -7.32 -22.24
CA ILE A 574 -26.79 -6.09 -21.84
C ILE A 574 -28.16 -6.06 -22.54
N ASN A 575 -29.24 -5.87 -21.77
CA ASN A 575 -30.62 -5.81 -22.27
C ASN A 575 -31.02 -6.99 -23.18
N GLY A 576 -30.40 -8.15 -22.97
CA GLY A 576 -30.62 -9.38 -23.74
C GLY A 576 -29.65 -9.65 -24.90
N GLU A 577 -28.83 -8.69 -25.31
CA GLU A 577 -27.85 -8.84 -26.41
C GLU A 577 -26.45 -9.16 -25.90
N GLU A 578 -25.72 -10.08 -26.56
CA GLU A 578 -24.35 -10.45 -26.19
C GLU A 578 -23.37 -9.36 -26.64
N ILE A 579 -22.62 -8.78 -25.70
CA ILE A 579 -21.63 -7.75 -26.03
C ILE A 579 -20.33 -8.41 -26.50
N THR A 580 -19.94 -8.14 -27.75
CA THR A 580 -18.65 -8.58 -28.29
C THR A 580 -17.52 -7.71 -27.73
N LEU A 581 -16.66 -8.31 -26.92
CA LEU A 581 -15.58 -7.65 -26.19
C LEU A 581 -14.20 -8.09 -26.73
N THR A 582 -13.21 -7.20 -26.68
CA THR A 582 -11.80 -7.57 -26.83
C THR A 582 -11.18 -7.88 -25.46
N PRO A 583 -10.07 -8.65 -25.36
CA PRO A 583 -9.41 -8.93 -24.09
C PRO A 583 -9.02 -7.66 -23.31
N ASP A 584 -8.59 -6.61 -24.01
CA ASP A 584 -8.25 -5.30 -23.40
C ASP A 584 -9.46 -4.57 -22.77
N GLN A 585 -10.68 -5.08 -22.92
CA GLN A 585 -11.91 -4.60 -22.28
C GLN A 585 -12.36 -5.47 -21.10
N ILE A 586 -11.72 -6.61 -20.86
CA ILE A 586 -12.06 -7.55 -19.78
C ILE A 586 -10.88 -7.57 -18.81
N ASP A 587 -11.04 -6.90 -17.68
CA ASP A 587 -10.07 -6.94 -16.58
C ASP A 587 -10.61 -7.88 -15.49
N VAL A 588 -9.82 -8.87 -15.07
CA VAL A 588 -10.20 -9.85 -14.04
C VAL A 588 -9.10 -9.84 -13.00
N ASP A 589 -9.47 -9.76 -11.72
CA ASP A 589 -8.47 -9.75 -10.64
C ASP A 589 -7.76 -11.11 -10.49
N ASP A 590 -6.61 -11.08 -9.82
CA ASP A 590 -5.69 -12.22 -9.69
C ASP A 590 -6.31 -13.43 -8.96
N SER A 591 -7.46 -13.28 -8.27
CA SER A 591 -8.22 -14.36 -7.61
C SER A 591 -9.51 -14.77 -8.36
N GLY A 592 -9.91 -14.00 -9.38
CA GLY A 592 -11.18 -14.17 -10.10
C GLY A 592 -12.43 -13.84 -9.25
N GLU A 593 -12.30 -13.04 -8.21
CA GLU A 593 -13.41 -12.52 -7.41
C GLU A 593 -14.13 -11.35 -8.07
N THR A 594 -13.44 -10.57 -8.90
CA THR A 594 -14.03 -9.41 -9.59
C THR A 594 -13.69 -9.37 -11.06
N ILE A 595 -14.61 -8.81 -11.84
CA ILE A 595 -14.47 -8.61 -13.29
C ILE A 595 -14.98 -7.23 -13.67
N TRP A 596 -14.16 -6.48 -14.39
CA TRP A 596 -14.49 -5.17 -14.91
C TRP A 596 -14.55 -5.20 -16.43
N PHE A 597 -15.74 -4.93 -16.96
CA PHE A 597 -15.95 -4.71 -18.37
C PHE A 597 -15.83 -3.22 -18.70
N SER A 598 -14.76 -2.87 -19.41
CA SER A 598 -14.35 -1.50 -19.73
C SER A 598 -14.86 -1.03 -21.09
N ASN A 599 -15.49 0.15 -21.13
CA ASN A 599 -15.93 0.82 -22.36
C ASN A 599 -16.77 -0.09 -23.28
N VAL A 600 -17.69 -0.85 -22.69
CA VAL A 600 -18.45 -1.94 -23.35
C VAL A 600 -19.39 -1.45 -24.44
N LEU A 601 -19.87 -0.21 -24.30
CA LEU A 601 -20.68 0.51 -25.27
C LEU A 601 -20.14 1.93 -25.40
N THR A 602 -20.21 2.48 -26.61
CA THR A 602 -19.91 3.88 -26.93
C THR A 602 -21.15 4.49 -27.56
N MET A 603 -21.71 5.53 -26.95
CA MET A 603 -23.03 6.08 -27.27
C MET A 603 -23.00 7.60 -27.36
N THR A 604 -24.05 8.20 -27.93
CA THR A 604 -24.23 9.65 -28.06
C THR A 604 -25.71 9.97 -27.77
N PRO A 605 -26.03 10.91 -26.87
CA PRO A 605 -27.41 11.18 -26.47
C PRO A 605 -28.27 11.62 -27.65
N SER A 606 -29.50 11.12 -27.71
CA SER A 606 -30.47 11.60 -28.69
C SER A 606 -30.89 13.04 -28.37
N THR A 607 -30.95 13.90 -29.38
CA THR A 607 -31.43 15.28 -29.22
C THR A 607 -32.95 15.34 -29.39
N VAL A 608 -33.66 16.06 -28.54
CA VAL A 608 -35.10 16.34 -28.74
C VAL A 608 -35.26 17.75 -29.31
N LYS A 609 -36.01 17.90 -30.42
CA LYS A 609 -36.32 19.20 -31.04
C LYS A 609 -37.83 19.42 -31.11
N VAL A 610 -38.28 20.51 -30.52
CA VAL A 610 -39.67 20.99 -30.62
C VAL A 610 -39.88 21.66 -31.97
N ILE A 611 -41.03 21.37 -32.60
CA ILE A 611 -41.48 22.03 -33.83
C ILE A 611 -42.24 23.31 -33.43
N ASP A 612 -41.58 24.47 -33.53
CA ASP A 612 -42.14 25.77 -33.14
C ASP A 612 -43.36 26.19 -33.98
N VAL A 613 -43.38 25.81 -35.26
CA VAL A 613 -44.44 26.21 -36.22
C VAL A 613 -44.84 25.03 -37.11
N VAL A 614 -46.13 24.74 -37.11
CA VAL A 614 -46.82 23.93 -38.12
C VAL A 614 -47.46 24.88 -39.12
N GLU A 615 -47.26 24.65 -40.41
CA GLU A 615 -47.79 25.46 -41.51
C GLU A 615 -48.49 24.55 -42.51
N ILE A 616 -49.75 24.83 -42.80
CA ILE A 616 -50.53 24.15 -43.83
C ILE A 616 -50.91 25.18 -44.90
N ASN A 617 -50.49 24.93 -46.14
CA ASN A 617 -50.72 25.82 -47.28
C ASN A 617 -51.71 25.18 -48.28
N ASP A 618 -52.17 25.98 -49.25
CA ASP A 618 -53.23 25.65 -50.22
C ASP A 618 -54.62 25.33 -49.63
N VAL A 619 -54.87 25.56 -48.34
CA VAL A 619 -56.15 25.24 -47.68
C VAL A 619 -57.30 26.06 -48.29
N THR A 620 -58.37 25.40 -48.72
CA THR A 620 -59.59 26.07 -49.18
C THR A 620 -60.40 26.57 -47.98
N ILE A 621 -60.24 27.85 -47.65
CA ILE A 621 -60.88 28.52 -46.50
C ILE A 621 -62.19 29.26 -46.82
N SER A 622 -62.67 29.19 -48.06
CA SER A 622 -63.83 29.96 -48.53
C SER A 622 -64.67 29.16 -49.53
N PHE A 623 -65.98 29.16 -49.29
CA PHE A 623 -67.01 28.39 -50.00
C PHE A 623 -68.29 29.24 -50.10
N LYS A 624 -69.20 28.85 -50.99
CA LYS A 624 -70.54 29.44 -51.14
C LYS A 624 -71.62 28.51 -50.60
N ASP A 625 -72.83 29.06 -50.47
CA ASP A 625 -74.02 28.26 -50.22
C ASP A 625 -74.19 27.17 -51.30
N GLY A 626 -74.29 25.91 -50.87
CA GLY A 626 -74.37 24.73 -51.74
C GLY A 626 -73.03 24.13 -52.22
N ASP A 627 -71.88 24.76 -51.94
CA ASP A 627 -70.58 24.17 -52.25
C ASP A 627 -70.30 22.94 -51.37
N LYS A 628 -69.54 21.98 -51.89
CA LYS A 628 -69.11 20.80 -51.14
C LYS A 628 -67.79 21.08 -50.40
N PRO A 629 -67.52 20.40 -49.26
CA PRO A 629 -66.18 20.39 -48.68
C PRO A 629 -65.13 19.95 -49.70
N VAL A 630 -64.08 20.76 -49.85
CA VAL A 630 -62.91 20.44 -50.67
C VAL A 630 -61.67 20.60 -49.77
N PHE A 631 -60.91 19.52 -49.64
CA PHE A 631 -59.72 19.46 -48.82
C PHE A 631 -58.49 19.55 -49.71
N THR A 632 -57.59 20.46 -49.35
CA THR A 632 -56.52 20.95 -50.24
C THR A 632 -55.23 21.30 -49.52
N GLY A 633 -55.24 21.24 -48.18
CA GLY A 633 -54.11 21.54 -47.33
C GLY A 633 -52.92 20.62 -47.59
N LYS A 634 -51.73 21.21 -47.56
CA LYS A 634 -50.44 20.51 -47.67
C LYS A 634 -49.42 21.10 -46.72
N SER A 635 -48.58 20.25 -46.15
CA SER A 635 -47.33 20.66 -45.51
C SER A 635 -46.32 21.14 -46.56
N PRO A 636 -45.48 22.17 -46.27
CA PRO A 636 -44.33 22.53 -47.11
C PRO A 636 -43.33 21.38 -47.28
N GLU A 637 -42.48 21.45 -48.31
CA GLU A 637 -41.38 20.48 -48.48
C GLU A 637 -40.34 20.61 -47.35
N GLY A 638 -39.78 19.47 -46.93
CA GLY A 638 -38.66 19.40 -45.96
C GLY A 638 -39.04 19.58 -44.47
N VAL A 639 -40.32 19.77 -44.13
CA VAL A 639 -40.75 19.90 -42.74
C VAL A 639 -40.68 18.57 -41.97
N LYS A 640 -40.63 18.66 -40.64
CA LYS A 640 -40.42 17.52 -39.73
C LYS A 640 -41.72 16.95 -39.13
N TYR A 641 -42.83 17.09 -39.87
CA TYR A 641 -44.12 16.51 -39.54
C TYR A 641 -44.87 16.08 -40.81
N ALA A 642 -45.68 15.03 -40.68
CA ALA A 642 -46.68 14.65 -41.66
C ALA A 642 -47.99 15.41 -41.41
N TYR A 643 -48.54 16.00 -42.46
CA TYR A 643 -49.94 16.40 -42.51
C TYR A 643 -50.80 15.13 -42.68
N ASN A 644 -51.67 14.84 -41.71
CA ASN A 644 -52.46 13.61 -41.68
C ASN A 644 -53.91 13.84 -42.16
N CYS A 645 -54.57 14.89 -41.66
CA CYS A 645 -55.88 15.31 -42.15
C CYS A 645 -56.26 16.75 -41.75
N GLU A 646 -57.24 17.29 -42.46
CA GLU A 646 -57.95 18.54 -42.16
C GLU A 646 -59.47 18.24 -42.13
N TRP A 647 -60.24 19.07 -41.43
CA TRP A 647 -61.70 18.93 -41.40
C TRP A 647 -62.42 20.27 -41.25
N TRP A 648 -63.72 20.24 -41.58
CA TRP A 648 -64.68 21.28 -41.24
C TRP A 648 -65.76 20.69 -40.34
N GLU A 649 -66.12 21.38 -39.27
CA GLU A 649 -67.22 20.99 -38.37
C GLU A 649 -68.18 22.14 -38.08
N LEU A 650 -69.45 21.80 -37.86
CA LEU A 650 -70.51 22.72 -37.42
C LEU A 650 -70.72 22.61 -35.91
N ASP A 651 -70.60 21.39 -35.39
CA ASP A 651 -70.72 20.97 -34.00
C ASP A 651 -70.01 19.62 -33.83
N SER A 652 -69.80 19.17 -32.59
CA SER A 652 -69.08 17.92 -32.30
C SER A 652 -69.77 16.62 -32.79
N LYS A 653 -70.93 16.72 -33.46
CA LYS A 653 -71.63 15.61 -34.11
C LYS A 653 -71.74 15.78 -35.64
N THR A 654 -71.32 16.91 -36.20
CA THR A 654 -71.62 17.30 -37.59
C THR A 654 -70.39 17.88 -38.30
N GLY A 655 -69.77 17.11 -39.19
CA GLY A 655 -68.52 17.50 -39.84
C GLY A 655 -68.21 16.77 -41.14
N ALA A 656 -67.09 17.13 -41.76
CA ALA A 656 -66.47 16.42 -42.89
C ALA A 656 -64.95 16.52 -42.79
N ILE A 657 -64.24 15.42 -43.03
CA ILE A 657 -62.80 15.24 -42.79
C ILE A 657 -62.11 14.64 -44.01
N SER A 658 -60.85 15.00 -44.25
CA SER A 658 -60.11 14.61 -45.46
C SER A 658 -59.60 13.17 -45.49
N ALA A 659 -59.55 12.48 -44.34
CA ALA A 659 -59.01 11.11 -44.23
C ALA A 659 -60.10 10.06 -43.99
N ASP A 660 -60.13 9.02 -44.83
CA ASP A 660 -61.08 7.90 -44.78
C ASP A 660 -61.12 7.17 -43.44
N PHE A 661 -59.98 7.09 -42.73
CA PHE A 661 -59.86 6.46 -41.41
C PHE A 661 -60.75 7.13 -40.35
N PHE A 662 -60.96 8.44 -40.46
CA PHE A 662 -61.86 9.20 -39.58
C PHE A 662 -63.25 9.42 -40.19
N SER A 663 -63.59 8.77 -41.31
CA SER A 663 -64.87 8.98 -41.99
C SER A 663 -66.11 8.54 -41.20
N GLY A 664 -65.95 7.95 -40.00
CA GLY A 664 -67.02 7.67 -39.04
C GLY A 664 -67.04 8.59 -37.79
N ALA A 665 -66.20 9.62 -37.73
CA ALA A 665 -66.02 10.45 -36.52
C ALA A 665 -67.22 11.36 -36.17
N TYR A 666 -68.07 11.67 -37.15
CA TYR A 666 -69.27 12.51 -36.96
C TYR A 666 -70.54 11.72 -37.26
N GLU A 667 -71.58 11.91 -36.43
CA GLU A 667 -72.90 11.32 -36.61
C GLU A 667 -73.59 11.82 -37.89
N ASN A 668 -73.38 13.10 -38.22
CA ASN A 668 -73.88 13.76 -39.42
C ASN A 668 -72.71 14.19 -40.30
N LYS A 669 -72.82 14.01 -41.62
CA LYS A 669 -71.80 14.40 -42.58
C LYS A 669 -72.16 15.71 -43.30
N ILE A 670 -71.26 16.69 -43.29
CA ILE A 670 -71.38 17.85 -44.18
C ILE A 670 -71.18 17.37 -45.62
N THR A 671 -72.24 17.41 -46.41
CA THR A 671 -72.20 17.05 -47.85
C THR A 671 -72.23 18.28 -48.75
N THR A 672 -72.76 19.40 -48.24
CA THR A 672 -72.69 20.76 -48.76
C THR A 672 -72.70 21.74 -47.59
N PHE A 673 -72.08 22.91 -47.74
CA PHE A 673 -72.19 24.00 -46.78
C PHE A 673 -73.48 24.82 -46.99
N GLU A 674 -74.05 25.35 -45.91
CA GLU A 674 -75.33 26.08 -45.92
C GLU A 674 -75.16 27.54 -45.45
N SER A 675 -75.79 28.47 -46.17
CA SER A 675 -75.80 29.90 -45.86
C SER A 675 -76.25 30.19 -44.42
N GLY A 676 -75.46 30.99 -43.70
CA GLY A 676 -75.76 31.41 -42.33
C GLY A 676 -75.42 30.42 -41.23
N LYS A 677 -74.85 29.25 -41.56
CA LYS A 677 -74.16 28.38 -40.59
C LYS A 677 -72.68 28.77 -40.51
N THR A 678 -72.07 28.66 -39.34
CA THR A 678 -70.63 28.87 -39.14
C THR A 678 -69.94 27.55 -38.92
N TYR A 679 -68.91 27.28 -39.71
CA TYR A 679 -68.10 26.07 -39.65
C TYR A 679 -66.70 26.42 -39.15
N HIS A 680 -66.14 25.58 -38.29
CA HIS A 680 -64.78 25.67 -37.77
C HIS A 680 -63.84 24.76 -38.56
N TYR A 681 -62.61 25.24 -38.82
CA TYR A 681 -61.56 24.43 -39.43
C TYR A 681 -60.70 23.75 -38.36
N GLY A 682 -60.31 22.49 -38.60
CA GLY A 682 -59.38 21.75 -37.75
C GLY A 682 -58.34 20.97 -38.54
N VAL A 683 -57.24 20.61 -37.88
CA VAL A 683 -56.11 19.88 -38.48
C VAL A 683 -55.49 18.88 -37.50
N TYR A 684 -55.02 17.76 -38.05
CA TYR A 684 -54.19 16.78 -37.36
C TYR A 684 -52.86 16.62 -38.08
N VAL A 685 -51.76 16.78 -37.34
CA VAL A 685 -50.40 16.49 -37.81
C VAL A 685 -49.66 15.60 -36.81
N LYS A 686 -48.70 14.83 -37.32
CA LYS A 686 -47.82 13.98 -36.51
C LYS A 686 -46.36 14.27 -36.84
N ALA A 687 -45.50 14.45 -35.84
CA ALA A 687 -44.08 14.65 -36.03
C ALA A 687 -43.42 13.39 -36.64
N VAL A 688 -42.28 13.55 -37.32
CA VAL A 688 -41.56 12.39 -37.91
C VAL A 688 -40.96 11.43 -36.88
N GLY A 689 -40.90 11.82 -35.59
CA GLY A 689 -40.29 11.03 -34.53
C GLY A 689 -38.77 11.09 -34.60
N PHE A 690 -38.11 9.97 -34.27
CA PHE A 690 -36.65 9.84 -34.31
C PHE A 690 -36.13 9.73 -35.75
N VAL A 691 -35.16 10.58 -36.08
CA VAL A 691 -34.43 10.59 -37.35
C VAL A 691 -33.00 10.15 -37.07
N GLU A 692 -32.71 8.88 -37.36
CA GLU A 692 -31.43 8.21 -37.10
C GLU A 692 -30.23 8.99 -37.66
N SER A 693 -30.32 9.46 -38.90
CA SER A 693 -29.27 10.25 -39.57
C SER A 693 -29.02 11.63 -38.97
N GLU A 694 -29.83 12.07 -38.00
CA GLU A 694 -29.72 13.34 -37.27
C GLU A 694 -29.58 13.14 -35.76
N ASN A 695 -29.56 11.87 -35.28
CA ASN A 695 -29.73 11.47 -33.88
C ASN A 695 -30.78 12.32 -33.12
N THR A 696 -31.89 12.67 -33.79
CA THR A 696 -32.84 13.69 -33.31
C THR A 696 -34.27 13.18 -33.34
N SER A 697 -34.96 13.26 -32.20
CA SER A 697 -36.40 13.11 -32.07
C SER A 697 -37.12 14.44 -32.25
N TYR A 698 -38.03 14.53 -33.22
CA TYR A 698 -38.89 15.70 -33.42
C TYR A 698 -40.25 15.49 -32.74
N ILE A 699 -40.69 16.50 -31.97
CA ILE A 699 -41.97 16.54 -31.23
C ILE A 699 -42.65 17.89 -31.39
N PHE A 700 -43.89 18.03 -30.91
CA PHE A 700 -44.53 19.34 -30.73
C PHE A 700 -44.38 19.79 -29.27
N GLY A 701 -44.72 21.04 -28.97
CA GLY A 701 -44.75 21.57 -27.61
C GLY A 701 -46.05 22.32 -27.32
N PRO A 702 -46.30 22.70 -26.05
CA PRO A 702 -47.51 23.43 -25.66
C PRO A 702 -47.64 24.78 -26.36
N ASP A 703 -46.51 25.42 -26.70
CA ASP A 703 -46.42 26.72 -27.38
C ASP A 703 -46.20 26.62 -28.91
N THR A 704 -46.30 25.43 -29.52
CA THR A 704 -46.26 25.27 -30.98
C THR A 704 -47.32 26.16 -31.63
N LYS A 705 -47.00 26.81 -32.76
CA LYS A 705 -47.91 27.73 -33.46
C LYS A 705 -48.43 27.10 -34.74
N LEU A 706 -49.69 27.37 -35.06
CA LEU A 706 -50.29 26.95 -36.32
C LEU A 706 -50.40 28.14 -37.28
N LYS A 707 -50.02 27.90 -38.53
CA LYS A 707 -50.35 28.76 -39.66
C LYS A 707 -51.23 28.04 -40.67
N ILE A 708 -52.18 28.77 -41.24
CA ILE A 708 -52.99 28.36 -42.38
C ILE A 708 -52.78 29.37 -43.51
N ASN A 709 -52.37 28.92 -44.69
CA ASN A 709 -52.05 29.75 -45.84
C ASN A 709 -51.08 30.93 -45.54
N GLY A 710 -50.10 30.68 -44.67
CA GLY A 710 -49.10 31.65 -44.23
C GLY A 710 -49.51 32.55 -43.05
N GLU A 711 -50.81 32.69 -42.73
CA GLU A 711 -51.28 33.48 -41.59
C GLU A 711 -51.35 32.64 -40.31
N PHE A 712 -50.95 33.21 -39.17
CA PHE A 712 -51.06 32.53 -37.86
C PHE A 712 -52.52 32.53 -37.38
N VAL A 713 -53.00 31.36 -36.95
CA VAL A 713 -54.35 31.16 -36.38
C VAL A 713 -54.23 30.74 -34.91
N ASN A 714 -55.24 31.04 -34.09
CA ASN A 714 -55.31 30.47 -32.74
C ASN A 714 -55.98 29.09 -32.82
N TYR A 715 -55.66 28.22 -31.86
CA TYR A 715 -56.27 26.90 -31.80
C TYR A 715 -56.47 26.43 -30.36
N LYS A 716 -57.20 25.33 -30.23
CA LYS A 716 -57.28 24.51 -29.01
C LYS A 716 -57.01 23.07 -29.38
N ARG A 717 -56.44 22.30 -28.44
CA ARG A 717 -56.40 20.84 -28.49
C ARG A 717 -57.82 20.30 -28.71
N TYR A 718 -57.97 19.28 -29.55
CA TYR A 718 -59.28 18.72 -29.88
C TYR A 718 -59.92 18.01 -28.68
N GLU A 719 -61.24 17.77 -28.70
CA GLU A 719 -61.95 17.23 -27.54
C GLU A 719 -61.38 15.88 -27.09
N ASN A 720 -60.93 15.82 -25.84
CA ASN A 720 -60.25 14.69 -25.18
C ASN A 720 -58.78 14.44 -25.58
N ASP A 721 -58.16 15.30 -26.40
CA ASP A 721 -56.69 15.29 -26.52
C ASP A 721 -56.05 15.88 -25.26
N THR A 722 -55.36 15.03 -24.48
CA THR A 722 -54.61 15.43 -23.28
C THR A 722 -53.12 15.60 -23.53
N SER A 723 -52.64 15.49 -24.79
CA SER A 723 -51.24 15.72 -25.14
C SER A 723 -50.90 17.21 -25.11
N ASP A 724 -49.73 17.54 -24.57
CA ASP A 724 -49.09 18.85 -24.77
C ASP A 724 -48.36 18.94 -26.12
N GLY A 725 -48.05 17.81 -26.74
CA GLY A 725 -47.29 17.67 -27.99
C GLY A 725 -46.07 16.76 -27.90
N SER A 726 -45.66 16.39 -26.68
CA SER A 726 -44.50 15.55 -26.39
C SER A 726 -44.63 14.11 -26.91
N ASP A 727 -45.84 13.61 -27.11
CA ASP A 727 -46.13 12.33 -27.80
C ASP A 727 -45.90 12.38 -29.33
N GLY A 728 -45.50 13.55 -29.86
CA GLY A 728 -45.31 13.78 -31.28
C GLY A 728 -46.62 14.01 -32.04
N THR A 729 -47.74 14.33 -31.37
CA THR A 729 -49.03 14.62 -32.03
C THR A 729 -49.56 16.03 -31.75
N LEU A 730 -50.21 16.61 -32.76
CA LEU A 730 -50.90 17.89 -32.66
C LEU A 730 -52.26 17.76 -33.34
N TRP A 731 -53.31 17.59 -32.54
CA TRP A 731 -54.70 17.46 -33.00
C TRP A 731 -55.52 18.64 -32.50
N VAL A 732 -55.96 19.53 -33.40
CA VAL A 732 -56.41 20.88 -33.02
C VAL A 732 -57.59 21.40 -33.82
N ILE A 733 -58.47 22.13 -33.13
CA ILE A 733 -59.55 22.93 -33.74
C ILE A 733 -59.18 24.43 -33.65
N THR A 734 -59.43 25.18 -34.73
CA THR A 734 -58.93 26.56 -34.86
C THR A 734 -60.02 27.62 -34.65
N ASP A 735 -59.61 28.87 -34.46
CA ASP A 735 -60.51 30.03 -34.50
C ASP A 735 -60.87 30.49 -35.93
N LEU A 736 -60.22 29.91 -36.95
CA LEU A 736 -60.58 30.09 -38.35
C LEU A 736 -62.00 29.54 -38.58
N THR A 737 -62.90 30.45 -38.91
CA THR A 737 -64.33 30.20 -39.08
C THR A 737 -64.80 30.63 -40.46
N MET A 738 -65.74 29.86 -41.00
CA MET A 738 -66.28 30.04 -42.34
C MET A 738 -67.80 30.10 -42.27
N THR A 739 -68.40 31.13 -42.86
CA THR A 739 -69.86 31.29 -42.99
C THR A 739 -70.21 31.47 -44.46
N PRO A 740 -70.93 30.54 -45.10
CA PRO A 740 -71.29 30.67 -46.51
C PRO A 740 -72.20 31.87 -46.72
N LYS A 741 -71.93 32.64 -47.79
CA LYS A 741 -72.82 33.70 -48.26
C LYS A 741 -73.84 33.09 -49.22
N ALA A 742 -75.09 33.52 -49.09
CA ALA A 742 -76.16 33.17 -50.03
C ALA A 742 -75.81 33.59 -51.46
N ASN A 743 -76.28 32.82 -52.45
CA ASN A 743 -76.10 33.13 -53.86
C ASN A 743 -77.10 34.22 -54.30
N ASP A 744 -76.65 35.48 -54.32
CA ASP A 744 -77.44 36.59 -54.88
C ASP A 744 -77.78 36.33 -56.36
N THR A 745 -79.08 36.25 -56.64
CA THR A 745 -79.64 36.04 -57.99
C THR A 745 -80.40 37.28 -58.43
N SER A 746 -79.65 38.33 -58.77
CA SER A 746 -80.18 39.56 -59.35
C SER A 746 -79.24 40.11 -60.42
N SER A 747 -79.81 40.47 -61.57
CA SER A 747 -79.12 41.07 -62.71
C SER A 747 -79.61 42.49 -62.96
N ASP A 748 -78.69 43.47 -63.06
CA ASP A 748 -78.41 44.10 -64.35
C ASP A 748 -77.07 44.87 -64.31
N SER A 749 -76.69 45.39 -65.48
CA SER A 749 -75.63 46.32 -65.83
C SER A 749 -75.77 47.70 -65.13
N SER A 750 -74.79 48.62 -65.15
CA SER A 750 -73.79 48.93 -66.19
C SER A 750 -72.58 49.74 -65.66
N ASP A 751 -71.78 50.28 -66.59
CA ASP A 751 -70.69 51.27 -66.45
C ASP A 751 -69.34 50.81 -65.83
N THR A 752 -68.18 51.09 -66.44
CA THR A 752 -67.87 51.62 -67.80
C THR A 752 -66.59 50.98 -68.36
N ASN A 753 -66.40 51.03 -69.69
CA ASN A 753 -65.32 50.36 -70.42
C ASN A 753 -64.52 51.34 -71.30
N SER A 754 -63.19 51.25 -71.30
CA SER A 754 -62.31 51.89 -72.31
C SER A 754 -60.84 51.43 -72.23
N ASP A 755 -60.06 51.31 -73.31
CA ASP A 755 -60.36 50.93 -74.71
C ASP A 755 -59.04 50.65 -75.47
N SER A 756 -59.08 49.86 -76.54
CA SER A 756 -58.02 49.67 -77.56
C SER A 756 -56.69 49.00 -77.09
N LYS A 757 -55.82 48.40 -77.92
CA LYS A 757 -55.72 48.15 -79.38
C LYS A 757 -54.94 46.81 -79.56
N ASP A 758 -55.34 45.87 -80.42
CA ASP A 758 -55.08 45.78 -81.88
C ASP A 758 -53.67 45.23 -82.25
N THR A 759 -53.53 44.62 -83.43
CA THR A 759 -52.46 43.66 -83.75
C THR A 759 -51.52 44.07 -84.90
N SER A 760 -50.20 44.04 -84.68
CA SER A 760 -49.13 43.93 -85.71
C SER A 760 -47.79 43.55 -85.02
N SER A 761 -47.00 42.59 -85.50
CA SER A 761 -45.99 42.63 -86.61
C SER A 761 -44.71 43.44 -86.26
N ASN A 762 -43.47 43.05 -86.64
CA ASN A 762 -43.02 41.84 -87.36
C ASN A 762 -41.52 41.51 -87.11
N ASN A 763 -41.09 40.33 -87.58
CA ASN A 763 -39.81 39.63 -87.40
C ASN A 763 -38.57 40.23 -88.12
N SER A 764 -37.39 40.19 -87.46
CA SER A 764 -36.07 39.95 -88.10
C SER A 764 -35.01 39.56 -87.04
N GLY A 765 -34.18 38.51 -87.17
CA GLY A 765 -34.14 37.40 -88.14
C GLY A 765 -32.96 36.42 -87.88
N THR A 766 -32.96 35.27 -88.58
CA THR A 766 -31.83 34.34 -88.95
C THR A 766 -30.48 34.38 -88.19
N SER A 767 -29.81 33.27 -87.80
CA SER A 767 -30.04 31.80 -87.83
C SER A 767 -28.94 31.12 -86.93
N THR A 768 -28.47 29.85 -86.94
CA THR A 768 -28.41 28.72 -87.91
C THR A 768 -28.06 27.37 -87.19
N ASN A 769 -27.94 26.26 -87.93
CA ASN A 769 -27.63 24.87 -87.48
C ASN A 769 -26.21 24.60 -86.94
N SER A 770 -26.11 23.71 -85.93
CA SER A 770 -25.40 22.38 -85.96
C SER A 770 -25.44 21.75 -84.55
N ASN A 771 -25.86 20.51 -84.23
CA ASN A 771 -25.89 19.15 -84.83
C ASN A 771 -24.78 18.20 -84.29
N SER A 772 -25.04 16.88 -84.27
CA SER A 772 -24.22 15.74 -83.70
C SER A 772 -24.30 15.62 -82.15
N ASN A 773 -24.72 14.51 -81.50
CA ASN A 773 -24.34 13.07 -81.48
C ASN A 773 -23.31 12.75 -80.35
N THR A 774 -23.29 11.60 -79.64
CA THR A 774 -24.24 10.47 -79.41
C THR A 774 -23.77 9.62 -78.20
N ASP A 775 -24.67 8.83 -77.62
CA ASP A 775 -24.48 7.48 -77.04
C ASP A 775 -23.34 7.14 -76.03
N SER A 776 -23.73 7.11 -74.74
CA SER A 776 -23.76 5.89 -73.90
C SER A 776 -22.46 5.22 -73.34
N LYS A 777 -22.70 4.37 -72.32
CA LYS A 777 -21.87 3.23 -71.81
C LYS A 777 -20.69 3.49 -70.88
N THR A 778 -20.97 3.30 -69.58
CA THR A 778 -20.18 2.51 -68.61
C THR A 778 -19.89 1.06 -69.10
N PRO A 779 -19.04 0.23 -68.45
CA PRO A 779 -18.35 0.40 -67.14
C PRO A 779 -16.84 -0.05 -67.08
N ALA A 780 -16.27 0.01 -65.85
CA ALA A 780 -15.51 -1.07 -65.17
C ALA A 780 -13.96 -0.98 -64.96
N LYS A 781 -13.61 -0.88 -63.66
CA LYS A 781 -12.74 -1.79 -62.86
C LYS A 781 -11.19 -1.70 -62.83
N ASN A 782 -10.69 -1.64 -61.58
CA ASN A 782 -9.66 -2.48 -60.92
C ASN A 782 -8.20 -1.98 -60.67
N ASN A 783 -7.91 -1.79 -59.36
CA ASN A 783 -6.83 -2.40 -58.55
C ASN A 783 -5.33 -1.96 -58.57
N ALA A 784 -4.91 -1.42 -57.42
CA ALA A 784 -3.98 -2.01 -56.42
C ALA A 784 -2.45 -1.74 -56.43
N GLY A 785 -1.85 -1.87 -55.23
CA GLY A 785 -0.41 -1.71 -54.89
C GLY A 785 -0.08 -0.29 -54.40
N SER A 786 0.23 0.05 -53.13
CA SER A 786 0.87 -0.61 -51.97
C SER A 786 2.41 -0.75 -52.02
N THR A 787 3.13 0.03 -51.19
CA THR A 787 4.19 -0.41 -50.24
C THR A 787 4.84 0.77 -49.46
N ASN A 788 5.43 0.47 -48.30
CA ASN A 788 6.23 1.34 -47.39
C ASN A 788 7.73 0.84 -47.45
N PRO A 789 8.77 1.21 -46.62
CA PRO A 789 8.85 2.14 -45.46
C PRO A 789 10.17 2.98 -45.23
N ASN A 790 10.16 3.82 -44.18
CA ASN A 790 11.22 4.14 -43.18
C ASN A 790 12.55 4.92 -43.45
N THR A 791 13.06 5.46 -42.32
CA THR A 791 14.36 6.15 -41.98
C THR A 791 14.37 7.69 -41.97
N GLY A 792 15.07 8.42 -41.06
CA GLY A 792 15.71 8.03 -39.78
C GLY A 792 16.68 9.08 -39.14
N ASN A 793 16.63 9.24 -37.81
CA ASN A 793 17.67 9.72 -36.84
C ASN A 793 18.08 11.22 -36.62
N ASN A 794 18.06 11.60 -35.32
CA ASN A 794 19.05 12.33 -34.49
C ASN A 794 19.32 13.86 -34.59
N VAL A 795 19.33 14.54 -33.42
CA VAL A 795 20.52 15.00 -32.64
C VAL A 795 20.10 15.44 -31.22
N SER A 796 20.99 15.38 -30.21
CA SER A 796 20.68 15.61 -28.77
C SER A 796 21.75 16.43 -28.02
N GLY A 797 21.39 17.03 -26.86
CA GLY A 797 22.34 17.51 -25.82
C GLY A 797 21.97 18.87 -25.17
N ILE A 798 22.39 19.22 -23.94
CA ILE A 798 23.26 18.53 -22.94
C ILE A 798 23.08 19.22 -21.54
N LEU A 799 23.04 18.43 -20.44
CA LEU A 799 23.43 18.66 -18.99
C LEU A 799 23.29 20.04 -18.29
N LEU A 800 23.29 20.23 -16.95
CA LEU A 800 23.06 19.50 -15.67
C LEU A 800 23.17 20.56 -14.52
N THR A 801 22.67 20.42 -13.29
CA THR A 801 23.42 20.04 -12.04
C THR A 801 22.59 20.37 -10.78
N PHE A 802 22.84 19.66 -9.68
CA PHE A 802 22.12 19.65 -8.38
C PHE A 802 22.32 20.89 -7.48
N VAL A 803 21.36 21.08 -6.54
CA VAL A 803 21.61 21.49 -5.13
C VAL A 803 20.66 20.71 -4.21
N ILE A 804 21.14 20.26 -3.04
CA ILE A 804 20.34 19.70 -1.95
C ILE A 804 20.29 20.71 -0.79
N ALA A 805 19.12 20.95 -0.22
CA ALA A 805 18.95 21.57 1.10
C ALA A 805 17.63 21.09 1.72
N GLY A 806 17.67 20.65 2.98
CA GLY A 806 16.49 20.18 3.72
C GLY A 806 16.33 20.91 5.05
N SER A 807 15.09 21.12 5.48
CA SER A 807 14.71 21.54 6.83
C SER A 807 13.26 21.10 7.09
N GLY A 808 12.99 20.55 8.27
CA GLY A 808 11.76 19.82 8.54
C GLY A 808 10.47 20.65 8.59
N LEU A 809 9.34 19.98 8.36
CA LEU A 809 7.99 20.50 8.58
C LEU A 809 7.34 19.77 9.77
N VAL A 810 6.86 20.51 10.77
CA VAL A 810 6.31 19.95 12.01
C VAL A 810 4.85 19.54 11.81
N VAL A 811 4.56 18.25 11.97
CA VAL A 811 3.18 17.72 11.94
C VAL A 811 2.48 17.96 13.28
N ALA A 812 1.78 19.09 13.39
CA ALA A 812 1.00 19.43 14.57
C ALA A 812 -0.37 18.70 14.60
N GLY A 813 -0.40 17.49 15.17
CA GLY A 813 -1.61 16.68 15.29
C GLY A 813 -2.73 17.35 16.10
N ARG A 814 -3.86 17.66 15.47
CA ARG A 814 -4.96 18.45 16.06
C ARG A 814 -6.24 17.64 16.26
N LYS A 815 -6.23 16.69 17.21
CA LYS A 815 -7.43 15.93 17.62
C LYS A 815 -8.53 16.89 18.12
N SER A 816 -9.66 16.94 17.41
CA SER A 816 -10.87 17.67 17.83
C SER A 816 -11.94 16.68 18.28
N ARG A 817 -12.33 16.74 19.56
CA ARG A 817 -13.51 16.02 20.06
C ARG A 817 -14.79 16.68 19.54
N LYS A 818 -15.80 15.86 19.20
CA LYS A 818 -17.17 16.10 19.67
C LYS A 818 -18.01 14.82 19.60
N ASN A 819 -18.73 14.57 20.69
CA ASN A 819 -19.61 13.41 20.83
C ASN A 819 -20.90 13.63 20.03
N LYS A 820 -21.52 12.52 19.61
CA LYS A 820 -22.90 12.28 20.00
C LYS A 820 -23.12 10.79 20.28
#